data_AF-A0A0E3Q3P2-F1
#
_entry.id   AF-A0A0E3Q3P2-F1
#
_cell.length_a   1.000
_cell.length_b   1.000
_cell.length_c   1.000
_cell.angle_alpha   90.00
_cell.angle_beta   90.00
_cell.angle_gamma   90.00
#
_symmetry.space_group_name_H-M   'P 1'
#
loop_
_entity.id
_entity.type
_entity.pdbx_description
1 polymer ?
#
loop_
_entity_poly.entity_id
_entity_poly.type
_entity_poly.pdbx_seq_one_letter_code
_entity_poly.pdbx_strand_id
1 'polypeptide(L)'
;MKNREIYQKDPASIKLVNEGVAYVNDDKTLQAMKVLRYELDTFVCDGQYQKGLEHILETYLRNISEAQQPGVWVSGFYGSGKSHLVKMLRSLWVDVTFDDGATARSIASLPKNINDLLRELSTRAKRYGGLHAASGTLGAGSSESVRLALLRIIFKSVDLPEQYPVARFVMWLKNEEIYETVRGYVGQNGYDWDEELDNLYVAEGLHAALIQAKSNLFASTETCAEILKNLFPYVKDISSDDMIKAIRQALTNEGKFPLTLIVLDEVQQYIGESSQRSMDVQEAVEACCKNIGGKLLFIGTGQTAVTGTSNLKKLEGRFTVRVELSDSDVDAVIRKVILAKKPQAISTIEQVMQTNLGEISRHLAGTTIGHRQEDIQYFSQDYPILPVRRRFWENTLRVLDQTGTDSQLRNQLSMAHKVIQTKLDDPLGHVVTADYLYFDSADKLLQSRVIPRKVHEKTMSWIKGSEDERLMARACGLVFLINRLAGSNNEIGIKATVDTLADLMVEDLSQGSSYLRSKLPGLLDNCELLMRVGDEYRIQTEESAAWNDEFFSQRNQLANEAHRIETERDDRIRRKFGDTVKKISLKQGVSKVSRDVYPIFDAQLPSDSNKKICVWIRDGWSIDEKSIRVDALQAGNQSPTVFVFIPKRSADDLRHHLIDYKAASATLDKKGVPNTPEGTEARAAMETTKKSAEGQINELLNEAFSGARVFQAGGNEILGNNLQDMILEAAGNSLQRLYPQFYVADHNGWEKVYSNAKKGSPDALKAVGYEGEPATNPVCKNILGFIAGGKKGSEIRSHFEDENFGWSGDAMDGGIQVLLVAGLIRAQDEHGQGIDPRELERKAIGKVIFKVESSTVTTPQRLQVRKLLQKLGCQFKQGEELAVIPEFLQKMNGLAHRAGGEAPKPELPNISSLEEIRLEVGNEQLLSLYNRKDELTQAIDYWNNLAERIERRWPSWISLQELLRHAGEMKAVQEARQQAETIEHQRLLLAEPDLIQPLVKSLEDVLRKELMAQQKRYADELKKQKQQLEADSSWKELSEDERGQLLIKCDITEVPGITVGTHDELLKALKKYPINSWSDRIDALSNRFSKARELAAKSLEPKTQTIDLPRRTFKTEDDIDVWVQEVKEQIKTALGKGPVVIR
;
A
#
# COMPACT_ATOMS: atom_id res chain seq x y z
N MET A 1 -29.03 -1.08 13.08
CA MET A 1 -28.20 -1.95 12.23
C MET A 1 -27.19 -2.65 13.12
N LYS A 2 -27.04 -3.96 12.98
CA LYS A 2 -25.97 -4.77 13.62
C LYS A 2 -24.74 -4.84 12.73
N ASN A 3 -23.57 -5.08 13.33
CA ASN A 3 -22.33 -5.29 12.60
C ASN A 3 -22.42 -6.43 11.56
N ARG A 4 -23.14 -7.54 11.81
CA ARG A 4 -23.33 -8.63 10.82
C ARG A 4 -24.00 -8.15 9.52
N GLU A 5 -24.89 -7.16 9.60
CA GLU A 5 -25.74 -6.75 8.48
C GLU A 5 -24.96 -6.02 7.38
N ILE A 6 -23.83 -5.39 7.70
CA ILE A 6 -23.05 -4.54 6.79
C ILE A 6 -22.23 -5.31 5.74
N TYR A 7 -21.87 -6.56 6.03
CA TYR A 7 -20.96 -7.34 5.19
C TYR A 7 -21.68 -7.94 3.97
N GLN A 8 -20.95 -8.07 2.86
CA GLN A 8 -21.45 -8.67 1.62
C GLN A 8 -21.63 -10.19 1.73
N LYS A 9 -20.69 -10.87 2.40
CA LYS A 9 -20.78 -12.28 2.83
C LYS A 9 -20.70 -12.29 4.36
N ASP A 10 -21.56 -13.06 5.06
CA ASP A 10 -21.55 -13.08 6.54
C ASP A 10 -20.23 -13.69 7.06
N PRO A 11 -19.42 -12.98 7.86
CA PRO A 11 -18.14 -13.50 8.36
C PRO A 11 -18.24 -14.77 9.21
N ALA A 12 -19.41 -15.09 9.79
CA ALA A 12 -19.65 -16.36 10.46
C ALA A 12 -19.84 -17.54 9.48
N SER A 13 -20.24 -17.26 8.23
CA SER A 13 -20.36 -18.24 7.15
C SER A 13 -19.06 -18.43 6.36
N ILE A 14 -18.22 -17.38 6.29
CA ILE A 14 -16.89 -17.45 5.69
C ILE A 14 -16.03 -18.41 6.52
N LYS A 15 -15.46 -19.43 5.87
CA LYS A 15 -14.41 -20.27 6.44
C LYS A 15 -13.10 -19.99 5.70
N LEU A 16 -12.05 -19.62 6.42
CA LEU A 16 -10.69 -19.65 5.90
C LEU A 16 -10.29 -21.12 5.65
N VAL A 17 -10.53 -21.58 4.43
CA VAL A 17 -10.15 -22.91 3.96
C VAL A 17 -8.63 -23.09 4.14
N ASN A 18 -8.23 -24.24 4.70
CA ASN A 18 -6.84 -24.54 5.09
C ASN A 18 -6.17 -23.48 5.99
N GLU A 19 -6.94 -22.70 6.76
CA GLU A 19 -6.42 -21.56 7.55
C GLU A 19 -5.65 -20.51 6.72
N GLY A 20 -5.91 -20.42 5.42
CA GLY A 20 -5.16 -19.57 4.49
C GLY A 20 -3.90 -20.20 3.90
N VAL A 21 -3.64 -21.49 4.11
CA VAL A 21 -2.51 -22.23 3.52
C VAL A 21 -2.90 -22.80 2.16
N ALA A 22 -2.41 -22.16 1.09
CA ALA A 22 -2.56 -22.66 -0.28
C ALA A 22 -1.54 -23.77 -0.59
N TYR A 23 -1.93 -25.03 -0.37
CA TYR A 23 -1.15 -26.19 -0.80
C TYR A 23 -1.09 -26.29 -2.33
N VAL A 24 0.12 -26.38 -2.88
CA VAL A 24 0.38 -26.59 -4.32
C VAL A 24 0.46 -28.09 -4.59
N ASN A 25 -0.66 -28.66 -5.02
CA ASN A 25 -0.75 -30.05 -5.47
C ASN A 25 -1.79 -30.20 -6.60
N ASP A 26 -1.59 -31.21 -7.44
CA ASP A 26 -2.50 -31.54 -8.55
C ASP A 26 -3.62 -32.51 -8.12
N ASP A 27 -4.17 -32.37 -6.90
CA ASP A 27 -5.29 -33.20 -6.45
C ASP A 27 -6.61 -32.82 -7.15
N LYS A 28 -7.35 -33.84 -7.59
CA LYS A 28 -8.62 -33.76 -8.33
C LYS A 28 -9.84 -34.19 -7.48
N THR A 29 -9.67 -34.52 -6.20
CA THR A 29 -10.81 -34.89 -5.33
C THR A 29 -11.91 -33.82 -5.29
N LEU A 30 -13.15 -34.24 -5.08
CA LEU A 30 -14.30 -33.33 -4.90
C LEU A 30 -14.12 -32.34 -3.73
N GLN A 31 -13.20 -32.62 -2.80
CA GLN A 31 -12.82 -31.67 -1.76
C GLN A 31 -11.76 -30.67 -2.27
N ALA A 32 -10.68 -31.13 -2.91
CA ALA A 32 -9.68 -30.24 -3.51
C ALA A 32 -10.28 -29.28 -4.57
N MET A 33 -11.22 -29.75 -5.39
CA MET A 33 -11.93 -28.90 -6.36
C MET A 33 -12.78 -27.82 -5.69
N LYS A 34 -13.41 -28.10 -4.54
CA LYS A 34 -14.14 -27.09 -3.74
C LYS A 34 -13.21 -26.08 -3.08
N VAL A 35 -12.05 -26.54 -2.59
CA VAL A 35 -10.97 -25.68 -2.07
C VAL A 35 -10.49 -24.73 -3.18
N LEU A 36 -10.16 -25.27 -4.36
CA LEU A 36 -9.66 -24.50 -5.49
C LEU A 36 -10.68 -23.46 -5.99
N ARG A 37 -11.97 -23.80 -6.04
CA ARG A 37 -13.01 -22.81 -6.39
C ARG A 37 -13.09 -21.67 -5.38
N TYR A 38 -12.98 -21.96 -4.09
CA TYR A 38 -13.00 -20.93 -3.05
C TYR A 38 -11.77 -20.00 -3.14
N GLU A 39 -10.58 -20.57 -3.34
CA GLU A 39 -9.35 -19.80 -3.59
C GLU A 39 -9.49 -18.90 -4.83
N LEU A 40 -10.06 -19.40 -5.94
CA LEU A 40 -10.30 -18.63 -7.17
C LEU A 40 -11.34 -17.51 -6.99
N ASP A 41 -12.47 -17.77 -6.30
CA ASP A 41 -13.49 -16.75 -6.00
C ASP A 41 -12.92 -15.62 -5.12
N THR A 42 -12.04 -15.97 -4.18
CA THR A 42 -11.36 -15.03 -3.29
C THR A 42 -10.04 -14.48 -3.85
N PHE A 43 -9.67 -14.82 -5.10
CA PHE A 43 -8.41 -14.39 -5.70
C PHE A 43 -8.44 -12.91 -6.14
N VAL A 44 -7.69 -12.09 -5.42
CA VAL A 44 -7.45 -10.68 -5.74
C VAL A 44 -6.20 -10.55 -6.61
N CYS A 45 -6.39 -10.40 -7.92
CA CYS A 45 -5.32 -10.10 -8.85
C CYS A 45 -5.10 -8.58 -8.96
N ASP A 46 -4.22 -8.07 -8.11
CA ASP A 46 -3.90 -6.63 -7.96
C ASP A 46 -2.41 -6.49 -7.57
N GLY A 47 -1.89 -5.27 -7.37
CA GLY A 47 -0.59 -5.04 -6.72
C GLY A 47 0.59 -5.76 -7.39
N GLN A 48 1.38 -6.52 -6.61
CA GLN A 48 2.46 -7.34 -7.19
C GLN A 48 1.95 -8.64 -7.82
N TYR A 49 0.78 -9.15 -7.41
CA TYR A 49 0.16 -10.35 -8.00
C TYR A 49 -0.21 -10.11 -9.46
N GLN A 50 -0.79 -8.96 -9.79
CA GLN A 50 -1.08 -8.57 -11.18
C GLN A 50 0.21 -8.47 -12.00
N LYS A 51 1.19 -7.69 -11.53
CA LYS A 51 2.47 -7.49 -12.24
C LYS A 51 3.25 -8.79 -12.42
N GLY A 52 3.23 -9.68 -11.42
CA GLY A 52 3.84 -10.99 -11.49
C GLY A 52 3.20 -11.86 -12.58
N LEU A 53 1.87 -11.99 -12.58
CA LEU A 53 1.15 -12.75 -13.61
C LEU A 53 1.36 -12.16 -15.00
N GLU A 54 1.31 -10.84 -15.15
CA GLU A 54 1.56 -10.11 -16.40
C GLU A 54 2.97 -10.42 -16.92
N HIS A 55 4.00 -10.19 -16.10
CA HIS A 55 5.39 -10.38 -16.52
C HIS A 55 5.71 -11.85 -16.86
N ILE A 56 5.12 -12.81 -16.14
CA ILE A 56 5.26 -14.24 -16.41
C ILE A 56 4.60 -14.58 -17.76
N LEU A 57 3.35 -14.17 -17.97
CA LEU A 57 2.59 -14.49 -19.17
C LEU A 57 3.17 -13.80 -20.41
N GLU A 58 3.54 -12.52 -20.33
CA GLU A 58 4.25 -11.82 -21.42
C GLU A 58 5.56 -12.53 -21.78
N THR A 59 6.39 -12.85 -20.77
CA THR A 59 7.72 -13.45 -21.00
C THR A 59 7.62 -14.91 -21.46
N TYR A 60 6.51 -15.60 -21.21
CA TYR A 60 6.21 -16.86 -21.89
C TYR A 60 5.80 -16.60 -23.35
N LEU A 61 4.74 -15.82 -23.58
CA LEU A 61 4.18 -15.56 -24.91
C LEU A 61 5.21 -15.01 -25.89
N ARG A 62 6.14 -14.17 -25.43
CA ARG A 62 7.25 -13.64 -26.25
C ARG A 62 8.22 -14.73 -26.73
N ASN A 63 8.47 -15.76 -25.91
CA ASN A 63 9.53 -16.74 -26.12
C ASN A 63 9.07 -18.15 -26.56
N ILE A 64 7.76 -18.40 -26.75
CA ILE A 64 7.22 -19.70 -27.25
C ILE A 64 7.93 -20.22 -28.53
N SER A 65 8.38 -19.32 -29.40
CA SER A 65 9.07 -19.65 -30.66
C SER A 65 10.60 -19.74 -30.53
N GLU A 66 11.16 -19.39 -29.37
CA GLU A 66 12.60 -19.31 -29.14
C GLU A 66 13.21 -20.65 -28.73
N ALA A 67 14.54 -20.75 -28.89
CA ALA A 67 15.30 -21.97 -28.60
C ALA A 67 15.27 -22.37 -27.11
N GLN A 68 15.01 -21.44 -26.19
CA GLN A 68 14.93 -21.67 -24.74
C GLN A 68 13.90 -20.74 -24.11
N GLN A 69 13.20 -21.23 -23.08
CA GLN A 69 12.36 -20.42 -22.21
C GLN A 69 13.16 -19.98 -20.97
N PRO A 70 13.20 -18.68 -20.60
CA PRO A 70 13.72 -18.26 -19.31
C PRO A 70 12.79 -18.72 -18.17
N GLY A 71 13.37 -19.28 -17.10
CA GLY A 71 12.64 -19.65 -15.88
C GLY A 71 12.31 -18.45 -15.00
N VAL A 72 11.29 -18.60 -14.15
CA VAL A 72 10.80 -17.58 -13.22
C VAL A 72 11.13 -17.95 -11.77
N TRP A 73 11.78 -17.06 -11.04
CA TRP A 73 11.87 -17.15 -9.57
C TRP A 73 10.80 -16.27 -8.93
N VAL A 74 9.94 -16.87 -8.11
CA VAL A 74 8.95 -16.15 -7.29
C VAL A 74 9.45 -16.11 -5.85
N SER A 75 9.75 -14.91 -5.35
CA SER A 75 10.36 -14.68 -4.03
C SER A 75 9.59 -13.71 -3.15
N GLY A 76 9.81 -13.81 -1.84
CA GLY A 76 9.15 -13.02 -0.82
C GLY A 76 9.02 -13.80 0.49
N PHE A 77 8.82 -13.10 1.61
CA PHE A 77 8.81 -13.64 2.97
C PHE A 77 7.81 -14.81 3.17
N TYR A 78 7.97 -15.56 4.27
CA TYR A 78 7.04 -16.66 4.58
C TYR A 78 5.64 -16.11 4.88
N GLY A 79 4.65 -16.57 4.11
CA GLY A 79 3.29 -16.03 4.14
C GLY A 79 2.93 -15.10 3.00
N SER A 80 3.88 -14.52 2.24
CA SER A 80 3.61 -13.60 1.10
C SER A 80 2.77 -14.19 -0.05
N GLY A 81 2.34 -15.44 0.07
CA GLY A 81 1.40 -16.11 -0.84
C GLY A 81 1.98 -16.53 -2.18
N LYS A 82 3.31 -16.70 -2.30
CA LYS A 82 4.01 -17.30 -3.45
C LYS A 82 3.30 -18.56 -3.97
N SER A 83 3.10 -19.54 -3.09
CA SER A 83 2.40 -20.81 -3.36
C SER A 83 0.97 -20.59 -3.87
N HIS A 84 0.26 -19.59 -3.33
CA HIS A 84 -1.07 -19.21 -3.81
C HIS A 84 -1.02 -18.61 -5.23
N LEU A 85 -0.11 -17.67 -5.48
CA LEU A 85 0.10 -17.06 -6.80
C LEU A 85 0.38 -18.12 -7.89
N VAL A 86 1.29 -19.07 -7.62
CA VAL A 86 1.64 -20.12 -8.59
C VAL A 86 0.54 -21.18 -8.73
N LYS A 87 -0.22 -21.50 -7.68
CA LYS A 87 -1.41 -22.38 -7.75
C LYS A 87 -2.53 -21.77 -8.59
N MET A 88 -2.78 -20.47 -8.42
CA MET A 88 -3.74 -19.71 -9.20
C MET A 88 -3.28 -19.62 -10.66
N LEU A 89 -2.02 -19.26 -10.92
CA LEU A 89 -1.45 -19.29 -12.28
C LEU A 89 -1.60 -20.67 -12.93
N ARG A 90 -1.25 -21.78 -12.25
CA ARG A 90 -1.41 -23.15 -12.73
C ARG A 90 -2.85 -23.47 -13.12
N SER A 91 -3.82 -23.02 -12.33
CA SER A 91 -5.25 -23.28 -12.55
C SER A 91 -5.83 -22.42 -13.68
N LEU A 92 -5.36 -21.18 -13.80
CA LEU A 92 -5.68 -20.27 -14.90
C LEU A 92 -4.99 -20.64 -16.22
N TRP A 93 -3.82 -21.29 -16.16
CA TRP A 93 -3.06 -21.73 -17.34
C TRP A 93 -3.87 -22.74 -18.14
N VAL A 94 -4.33 -23.83 -17.51
CA VAL A 94 -5.17 -24.87 -18.15
C VAL A 94 -6.67 -24.53 -18.17
N ASP A 95 -7.08 -23.47 -17.47
CA ASP A 95 -8.48 -23.01 -17.34
C ASP A 95 -9.44 -24.10 -16.80
N VAL A 96 -9.13 -24.59 -15.59
CA VAL A 96 -9.82 -25.72 -14.94
C VAL A 96 -11.35 -25.53 -14.95
N THR A 97 -12.07 -26.52 -15.47
CA THR A 97 -13.54 -26.58 -15.52
C THR A 97 -14.14 -27.22 -14.26
N PHE A 98 -15.28 -26.71 -13.81
CA PHE A 98 -16.03 -27.21 -12.65
C PHE A 98 -17.38 -27.84 -13.05
N ASP A 99 -18.00 -28.58 -12.12
CA ASP A 99 -19.25 -29.35 -12.33
C ASP A 99 -20.46 -28.53 -12.83
N ASP A 100 -20.44 -27.21 -12.64
CA ASP A 100 -21.46 -26.25 -13.08
C ASP A 100 -21.09 -25.51 -14.39
N GLY A 101 -20.07 -25.98 -15.09
CA GLY A 101 -19.58 -25.41 -16.34
C GLY A 101 -18.87 -24.06 -16.22
N ALA A 102 -18.63 -23.56 -15.00
CA ALA A 102 -17.72 -22.44 -14.78
C ALA A 102 -16.26 -22.87 -15.00
N THR A 103 -15.40 -21.93 -15.37
CA THR A 103 -13.95 -22.16 -15.54
C THR A 103 -13.14 -21.34 -14.55
N ALA A 104 -11.88 -21.70 -14.33
CA ALA A 104 -11.00 -20.97 -13.42
C ALA A 104 -10.88 -19.47 -13.80
N ARG A 105 -10.84 -19.15 -15.10
CA ARG A 105 -10.82 -17.75 -15.59
C ARG A 105 -12.16 -17.03 -15.46
N SER A 106 -13.28 -17.74 -15.41
CA SER A 106 -14.60 -17.14 -15.17
C SER A 106 -14.84 -16.83 -13.69
N ILE A 107 -14.24 -17.62 -12.79
CA ILE A 107 -14.37 -17.48 -11.34
C ILE A 107 -13.38 -16.45 -10.79
N ALA A 108 -12.13 -16.41 -11.28
CA ALA A 108 -11.09 -15.49 -10.81
C ALA A 108 -11.36 -14.02 -11.16
N SER A 109 -10.99 -13.07 -10.27
CA SER A 109 -11.18 -11.63 -10.52
C SER A 109 -9.97 -11.03 -11.25
N LEU A 110 -9.89 -11.25 -12.57
CA LEU A 110 -8.71 -10.91 -13.36
C LEU A 110 -8.83 -9.55 -14.09
N PRO A 111 -7.82 -8.67 -13.96
CA PRO A 111 -7.66 -7.49 -14.81
C PRO A 111 -7.62 -7.82 -16.30
N LYS A 112 -8.03 -6.87 -17.15
CA LYS A 112 -8.21 -7.09 -18.59
C LYS A 112 -6.92 -7.57 -19.29
N ASN A 113 -5.77 -6.98 -18.98
CA ASN A 113 -4.47 -7.38 -19.53
C ASN A 113 -4.17 -8.86 -19.26
N ILE A 114 -4.40 -9.35 -18.04
CA ILE A 114 -4.21 -10.76 -17.68
C ILE A 114 -5.16 -11.67 -18.49
N ASN A 115 -6.43 -11.28 -18.63
CA ASN A 115 -7.41 -12.01 -19.44
C ASN A 115 -7.03 -12.06 -20.94
N ASP A 116 -6.57 -10.95 -21.51
CA ASP A 116 -6.13 -10.89 -22.91
C ASP A 116 -4.88 -11.76 -23.14
N LEU A 117 -3.91 -11.76 -22.21
CA LEU A 117 -2.72 -12.63 -22.25
C LEU A 117 -3.10 -14.13 -22.13
N LEU A 118 -3.99 -14.50 -21.20
CA LEU A 118 -4.48 -15.87 -21.05
C LEU A 118 -5.28 -16.34 -22.29
N ARG A 119 -6.00 -15.43 -22.94
CA ARG A 119 -6.70 -15.67 -24.22
C ARG A 119 -5.71 -15.88 -25.37
N GLU A 120 -4.60 -15.13 -25.41
CA GLU A 120 -3.53 -15.35 -26.38
C GLU A 120 -2.85 -16.71 -26.17
N LEU A 121 -2.56 -17.07 -24.91
CA LEU A 121 -2.00 -18.36 -24.52
C LEU A 121 -2.85 -19.53 -25.06
N SER A 122 -4.18 -19.51 -24.80
CA SER A 122 -5.11 -20.50 -25.36
C SER A 122 -5.22 -20.45 -26.90
N THR A 123 -4.97 -19.30 -27.52
CA THR A 123 -4.98 -19.15 -28.99
C THR A 123 -3.73 -19.75 -29.63
N ARG A 124 -2.54 -19.58 -29.01
CA ARG A 124 -1.29 -20.21 -29.44
C ARG A 124 -1.28 -21.72 -29.18
N ALA A 125 -1.81 -22.15 -28.04
CA ALA A 125 -1.87 -23.56 -27.63
C ALA A 125 -2.51 -24.50 -28.65
N LYS A 126 -3.51 -24.02 -29.41
CA LYS A 126 -4.16 -24.78 -30.49
C LYS A 126 -3.19 -25.25 -31.58
N ARG A 127 -2.03 -24.61 -31.73
CA ARG A 127 -0.97 -25.02 -32.68
C ARG A 127 -0.04 -26.11 -32.14
N TYR A 128 -0.03 -26.33 -30.83
CA TYR A 128 0.97 -27.15 -30.12
C TYR A 128 0.38 -28.34 -29.36
N GLY A 129 -0.91 -28.67 -29.55
CA GLY A 129 -1.55 -29.81 -28.88
C GLY A 129 -2.21 -29.46 -27.54
N GLY A 130 -2.39 -28.18 -27.23
CA GLY A 130 -3.12 -27.72 -26.04
C GLY A 130 -2.23 -27.09 -24.97
N LEU A 131 -2.77 -27.06 -23.75
CA LEU A 131 -2.18 -26.49 -22.54
C LEU A 131 -1.99 -27.60 -21.51
N HIS A 132 -0.84 -27.60 -20.83
CA HIS A 132 -0.59 -28.48 -19.70
C HIS A 132 0.03 -27.69 -18.54
N ALA A 133 -0.28 -28.09 -17.31
CA ALA A 133 0.38 -27.55 -16.12
C ALA A 133 0.50 -28.63 -15.05
N ALA A 134 1.68 -28.72 -14.43
CA ALA A 134 2.01 -29.66 -13.35
C ALA A 134 2.58 -28.88 -12.15
N SER A 135 2.29 -29.32 -10.92
CA SER A 135 2.68 -28.58 -9.72
C SER A 135 2.92 -29.44 -8.48
N GLY A 136 4.02 -29.17 -7.76
CA GLY A 136 4.35 -29.85 -6.51
C GLY A 136 5.69 -29.42 -5.91
N THR A 137 6.06 -30.02 -4.77
CA THR A 137 7.33 -29.77 -4.08
C THR A 137 8.34 -30.90 -4.34
N LEU A 138 9.61 -30.54 -4.58
CA LEU A 138 10.68 -31.53 -4.83
C LEU A 138 11.00 -32.41 -3.61
N GLY A 139 10.62 -31.97 -2.40
CA GLY A 139 10.77 -32.72 -1.15
C GLY A 139 9.62 -33.68 -0.84
N ALA A 140 8.60 -33.79 -1.71
CA ALA A 140 7.53 -34.76 -1.53
C ALA A 140 8.03 -36.18 -1.82
N GLY A 141 8.12 -37.01 -0.77
CA GLY A 141 8.54 -38.42 -0.84
C GLY A 141 10.05 -38.62 -0.65
N SER A 142 10.43 -39.86 -0.35
CA SER A 142 11.80 -40.27 -0.01
C SER A 142 12.71 -40.45 -1.24
N SER A 143 12.67 -39.52 -2.20
CA SER A 143 13.56 -39.55 -3.38
C SER A 143 14.75 -38.62 -3.17
N GLU A 144 15.96 -39.18 -3.28
CA GLU A 144 17.20 -38.40 -3.27
C GLU A 144 17.46 -37.71 -4.62
N SER A 145 16.79 -38.14 -5.71
CA SER A 145 16.96 -37.62 -7.07
C SER A 145 15.95 -36.52 -7.41
N VAL A 146 16.46 -35.36 -7.81
CA VAL A 146 15.67 -34.27 -8.42
C VAL A 146 14.97 -34.72 -9.70
N ARG A 147 15.63 -35.55 -10.52
CA ARG A 147 15.08 -36.02 -11.81
C ARG A 147 13.86 -36.92 -11.59
N LEU A 148 13.92 -37.83 -10.62
CA LEU A 148 12.78 -38.67 -10.25
C LEU A 148 11.67 -37.85 -9.56
N ALA A 149 12.01 -36.90 -8.70
CA ALA A 149 11.02 -35.99 -8.09
C ALA A 149 10.28 -35.13 -9.13
N LEU A 150 10.98 -34.61 -10.13
CA LEU A 150 10.38 -33.88 -11.25
C LEU A 150 9.46 -34.77 -12.09
N LEU A 151 9.89 -36.00 -12.42
CA LEU A 151 9.04 -36.95 -13.14
C LEU A 151 7.79 -37.33 -12.34
N ARG A 152 7.88 -37.52 -11.02
CA ARG A 152 6.73 -37.80 -10.15
C ARG A 152 5.65 -36.71 -10.27
N ILE A 153 6.05 -35.44 -10.24
CA ILE A 153 5.13 -34.29 -10.42
C ILE A 153 4.45 -34.34 -11.79
N ILE A 154 5.20 -34.64 -12.86
CA ILE A 154 4.71 -34.68 -14.24
C ILE A 154 3.81 -35.90 -14.50
N PHE A 155 4.09 -37.06 -13.89
CA PHE A 155 3.23 -38.25 -14.05
C PHE A 155 1.89 -38.07 -13.33
N LYS A 156 1.92 -37.49 -12.12
CA LYS A 156 0.71 -37.16 -11.36
C LYS A 156 -0.23 -36.21 -12.12
N SER A 157 0.32 -35.21 -12.82
CA SER A 157 -0.50 -34.24 -13.57
C SER A 157 -1.22 -34.83 -14.79
N VAL A 158 -0.77 -35.98 -15.32
CA VAL A 158 -1.40 -36.72 -16.43
C VAL A 158 -2.01 -38.08 -16.03
N ASP A 159 -2.30 -38.27 -14.74
CA ASP A 159 -2.94 -39.48 -14.20
C ASP A 159 -2.15 -40.77 -14.54
N LEU A 160 -0.83 -40.70 -14.40
CA LEU A 160 0.08 -41.84 -14.46
C LEU A 160 0.66 -42.17 -13.06
N PRO A 161 1.05 -43.44 -12.80
CA PRO A 161 1.67 -43.84 -11.55
C PRO A 161 2.88 -42.98 -11.16
N GLU A 162 3.03 -42.71 -9.88
CA GLU A 162 4.09 -41.83 -9.37
C GLU A 162 5.48 -42.48 -9.37
N GLN A 163 5.55 -43.81 -9.44
CA GLN A 163 6.80 -44.57 -9.53
C GLN A 163 7.30 -44.64 -10.99
N TYR A 164 8.55 -44.24 -11.25
CA TYR A 164 9.12 -44.22 -12.61
C TYR A 164 9.03 -45.54 -13.41
N PRO A 165 9.31 -46.73 -12.83
CA PRO A 165 9.22 -47.98 -13.58
C PRO A 165 7.77 -48.31 -13.98
N VAL A 166 6.82 -48.12 -13.04
CA VAL A 166 5.39 -48.38 -13.24
C VAL A 166 4.78 -47.38 -14.24
N ALA A 167 5.17 -46.11 -14.18
CA ALA A 167 4.80 -45.11 -15.17
C ALA A 167 5.29 -45.49 -16.58
N ARG A 168 6.55 -45.92 -16.69
CA ARG A 168 7.14 -46.38 -17.96
C ARG A 168 6.44 -47.64 -18.51
N PHE A 169 6.00 -48.54 -17.64
CA PHE A 169 5.19 -49.70 -18.01
C PHE A 169 3.80 -49.28 -18.54
N VAL A 170 3.08 -48.39 -17.84
CA VAL A 170 1.77 -47.89 -18.29
C VAL A 170 1.88 -47.08 -19.60
N MET A 171 2.95 -46.29 -19.78
CA MET A 171 3.25 -45.64 -21.07
C MET A 171 3.47 -46.67 -22.19
N TRP A 172 4.18 -47.77 -21.90
CA TRP A 172 4.40 -48.83 -22.88
C TRP A 172 3.09 -49.54 -23.25
N LEU A 173 2.25 -49.90 -22.27
CA LEU A 173 0.90 -50.44 -22.53
C LEU A 173 0.05 -49.54 -23.44
N LYS A 174 0.12 -48.22 -23.25
CA LYS A 174 -0.60 -47.23 -24.07
C LYS A 174 -0.02 -47.10 -25.48
N ASN A 175 1.30 -47.05 -25.62
CA ASN A 175 1.99 -47.00 -26.93
C ASN A 175 1.81 -48.26 -27.77
N GLU A 176 1.49 -49.39 -27.14
CA GLU A 176 1.27 -50.70 -27.77
C GLU A 176 -0.23 -51.02 -27.93
N GLU A 177 -1.11 -50.05 -27.68
CA GLU A 177 -2.58 -50.11 -27.80
C GLU A 177 -3.28 -51.21 -26.97
N ILE A 178 -2.55 -51.89 -26.07
CA ILE A 178 -3.07 -53.00 -25.22
C ILE A 178 -3.57 -52.56 -23.83
N TYR A 179 -3.43 -51.29 -23.46
CA TYR A 179 -3.76 -50.79 -22.10
C TYR A 179 -5.17 -51.15 -21.62
N GLU A 180 -6.23 -50.83 -22.39
CA GLU A 180 -7.60 -51.12 -21.96
C GLU A 180 -7.92 -52.64 -21.99
N THR A 181 -7.27 -53.40 -22.88
CA THR A 181 -7.39 -54.87 -22.93
C THR A 181 -6.82 -55.51 -21.66
N VAL A 182 -5.61 -55.11 -21.27
CA VAL A 182 -4.91 -55.61 -20.07
C VAL A 182 -5.67 -55.20 -18.80
N ARG A 183 -6.07 -53.92 -18.71
CA ARG A 183 -6.87 -53.40 -17.60
C ARG A 183 -8.25 -54.06 -17.47
N GLY A 184 -8.91 -54.29 -18.61
CA GLY A 184 -10.19 -54.99 -18.68
C GLY A 184 -10.09 -56.44 -18.18
N TYR A 185 -9.00 -57.16 -18.51
CA TYR A 185 -8.78 -58.52 -18.02
C TYR A 185 -8.56 -58.56 -16.51
N VAL A 186 -7.71 -57.68 -15.96
CA VAL A 186 -7.44 -57.60 -14.50
C VAL A 186 -8.76 -57.42 -13.72
N GLY A 187 -9.57 -56.43 -14.11
CA GLY A 187 -10.86 -56.18 -13.46
C GLY A 187 -11.91 -57.28 -13.68
N GLN A 188 -11.94 -57.95 -14.84
CA GLN A 188 -12.86 -59.08 -15.09
C GLN A 188 -12.54 -60.32 -14.26
N ASN A 189 -11.27 -60.50 -13.86
CA ASN A 189 -10.85 -61.60 -12.99
C ASN A 189 -10.88 -61.25 -11.49
N GLY A 190 -11.38 -60.05 -11.14
CA GLY A 190 -11.61 -59.64 -9.74
C GLY A 190 -10.39 -59.05 -9.01
N TYR A 191 -9.31 -58.74 -9.72
CA TYR A 191 -8.14 -58.04 -9.18
C TYR A 191 -8.33 -56.52 -9.25
N ASP A 192 -7.77 -55.77 -8.30
CA ASP A 192 -7.72 -54.32 -8.38
C ASP A 192 -6.57 -53.85 -9.28
N TRP A 193 -6.82 -52.84 -10.11
CA TRP A 193 -5.86 -52.35 -11.10
C TRP A 193 -4.68 -51.59 -10.49
N ASP A 194 -4.92 -50.81 -9.43
CA ASP A 194 -3.90 -49.97 -8.83
C ASP A 194 -3.04 -50.79 -7.85
N GLU A 195 -3.62 -51.77 -7.13
CA GLU A 195 -2.87 -52.74 -6.31
C GLU A 195 -1.93 -53.63 -7.15
N GLU A 196 -2.38 -54.11 -8.31
CA GLU A 196 -1.54 -54.89 -9.24
C GLU A 196 -0.43 -54.03 -9.88
N LEU A 197 -0.64 -52.72 -10.06
CA LEU A 197 0.40 -51.80 -10.55
C LEU A 197 1.46 -51.48 -9.50
N ASP A 198 1.08 -51.27 -8.23
CA ASP A 198 2.05 -51.08 -7.14
C ASP A 198 2.88 -52.36 -6.89
N ASN A 199 2.33 -53.54 -7.19
CA ASN A 199 2.98 -54.85 -7.07
C ASN A 199 3.54 -55.42 -8.40
N LEU A 200 3.76 -54.58 -9.42
CA LEU A 200 4.13 -54.90 -10.82
C LEU A 200 4.95 -56.19 -11.06
N TYR A 201 5.98 -56.47 -10.25
CA TYR A 201 6.89 -57.61 -10.45
C TYR A 201 6.38 -58.96 -9.92
N VAL A 202 5.26 -58.99 -9.20
CA VAL A 202 4.63 -60.17 -8.57
C VAL A 202 3.10 -60.24 -8.78
N ALA A 203 2.54 -59.31 -9.54
CA ALA A 203 1.11 -59.15 -9.81
C ALA A 203 0.56 -60.26 -10.74
N GLU A 204 -0.13 -61.25 -10.15
CA GLU A 204 -0.56 -62.47 -10.86
C GLU A 204 -1.60 -62.20 -11.96
N GLY A 205 -2.59 -61.34 -11.69
CA GLY A 205 -3.64 -60.99 -12.64
C GLY A 205 -3.11 -60.19 -13.83
N LEU A 206 -2.17 -59.27 -13.58
CA LEU A 206 -1.48 -58.45 -14.57
C LEU A 206 -0.56 -59.31 -15.45
N HIS A 207 0.15 -60.28 -14.89
CA HIS A 207 1.01 -61.18 -15.67
C HIS A 207 0.15 -62.09 -16.56
N ALA A 208 -0.97 -62.62 -16.06
CA ALA A 208 -1.94 -63.37 -16.86
C ALA A 208 -2.54 -62.52 -18.01
N ALA A 209 -2.90 -61.25 -17.74
CA ALA A 209 -3.37 -60.31 -18.75
C ALA A 209 -2.33 -60.05 -19.85
N LEU A 210 -1.06 -59.89 -19.49
CA LEU A 210 0.05 -59.68 -20.42
C LEU A 210 0.30 -60.92 -21.30
N ILE A 211 0.23 -62.12 -20.74
CA ILE A 211 0.35 -63.39 -21.48
C ILE A 211 -0.78 -63.53 -22.51
N GLN A 212 -2.02 -63.14 -22.16
CA GLN A 212 -3.12 -63.16 -23.13
C GLN A 212 -2.96 -62.08 -24.21
N ALA A 213 -2.55 -60.86 -23.85
CA ALA A 213 -2.43 -59.73 -24.78
C ALA A 213 -1.23 -59.83 -25.73
N LYS A 214 -0.09 -60.39 -25.29
CA LYS A 214 1.13 -60.58 -26.08
C LYS A 214 1.84 -61.91 -25.76
N SER A 215 1.18 -63.03 -26.03
CA SER A 215 1.72 -64.40 -25.86
C SER A 215 3.06 -64.65 -26.57
N ASN A 216 3.32 -63.97 -27.69
CA ASN A 216 4.61 -64.03 -28.42
C ASN A 216 5.78 -63.35 -27.67
N LEU A 217 5.50 -62.54 -26.65
CA LEU A 217 6.49 -61.84 -25.82
C LEU A 217 6.52 -62.39 -24.39
N PHE A 218 5.36 -62.76 -23.85
CA PHE A 218 5.21 -63.32 -22.50
C PHE A 218 4.69 -64.75 -22.58
N ALA A 219 5.60 -65.72 -22.48
CA ALA A 219 5.28 -67.15 -22.61
C ALA A 219 4.83 -67.80 -21.27
N SER A 220 5.23 -67.23 -20.13
CA SER A 220 4.84 -67.68 -18.80
C SER A 220 4.88 -66.53 -17.79
N THR A 221 4.34 -66.76 -16.59
CA THR A 221 4.36 -65.84 -15.44
C THR A 221 5.78 -65.47 -15.02
N GLU A 222 6.68 -66.46 -14.96
CA GLU A 222 8.09 -66.26 -14.58
C GLU A 222 8.82 -65.44 -15.65
N THR A 223 8.59 -65.78 -16.92
CA THR A 223 9.11 -65.04 -18.08
C THR A 223 8.60 -63.60 -18.10
N CYS A 224 7.34 -63.38 -17.73
CA CYS A 224 6.75 -62.04 -17.61
C CYS A 224 7.43 -61.23 -16.51
N ALA A 225 7.58 -61.81 -15.31
CA ALA A 225 8.26 -61.17 -14.18
C ALA A 225 9.74 -60.83 -14.49
N GLU A 226 10.46 -61.68 -15.23
CA GLU A 226 11.84 -61.39 -15.66
C GLU A 226 11.90 -60.28 -16.73
N ILE A 227 11.02 -60.32 -17.74
CA ILE A 227 10.97 -59.27 -18.77
C ILE A 227 10.59 -57.91 -18.14
N LEU A 228 9.63 -57.88 -17.22
CA LEU A 228 9.24 -56.64 -16.51
C LEU A 228 10.39 -56.08 -15.66
N LYS A 229 11.14 -56.93 -14.94
CA LYS A 229 12.34 -56.50 -14.17
C LYS A 229 13.45 -55.96 -15.07
N ASN A 230 13.61 -56.49 -16.28
CA ASN A 230 14.64 -56.07 -17.24
C ASN A 230 14.26 -54.80 -18.02
N LEU A 231 12.99 -54.65 -18.43
CA LEU A 231 12.49 -53.48 -19.17
C LEU A 231 12.17 -52.28 -18.27
N PHE A 232 11.70 -52.55 -17.04
CA PHE A 232 11.26 -51.54 -16.07
C PHE A 232 11.93 -51.78 -14.70
N PRO A 233 13.27 -51.72 -14.59
CA PRO A 233 13.97 -51.90 -13.32
C PRO A 233 13.71 -50.74 -12.35
N TYR A 234 13.70 -51.03 -11.04
CA TYR A 234 13.72 -50.00 -10.00
C TYR A 234 15.08 -49.30 -9.96
N VAL A 235 15.07 -47.96 -9.95
CA VAL A 235 16.27 -47.10 -10.05
C VAL A 235 16.27 -45.99 -9.00
N LYS A 236 17.46 -45.61 -8.50
CA LYS A 236 17.62 -44.53 -7.51
C LYS A 236 17.79 -43.13 -8.13
N ASP A 237 18.31 -43.07 -9.35
CA ASP A 237 18.37 -41.88 -10.21
C ASP A 237 18.37 -42.34 -11.69
N ILE A 238 18.20 -41.41 -12.61
CA ILE A 238 18.17 -41.63 -14.07
C ILE A 238 19.06 -40.62 -14.78
N SER A 239 19.38 -40.86 -16.06
CA SER A 239 20.05 -39.84 -16.86
C SER A 239 19.10 -38.68 -17.19
N SER A 240 19.67 -37.49 -17.41
CA SER A 240 18.91 -36.32 -17.87
C SER A 240 18.26 -36.54 -19.25
N ASP A 241 18.86 -37.38 -20.11
CA ASP A 241 18.25 -37.80 -21.39
C ASP A 241 17.03 -38.70 -21.19
N ASP A 242 17.08 -39.66 -20.24
CA ASP A 242 15.94 -40.54 -19.95
C ASP A 242 14.79 -39.80 -19.26
N MET A 243 15.12 -38.80 -18.44
CA MET A 243 14.15 -37.83 -17.95
C MET A 243 13.46 -37.10 -19.12
N ILE A 244 14.21 -36.54 -20.07
CA ILE A 244 13.63 -35.85 -21.23
C ILE A 244 12.76 -36.79 -22.09
N LYS A 245 13.20 -38.04 -22.32
CA LYS A 245 12.41 -39.07 -23.02
C LYS A 245 11.09 -39.33 -22.31
N ALA A 246 11.10 -39.52 -20.99
CA ALA A 246 9.92 -39.80 -20.19
C ALA A 246 8.95 -38.59 -20.13
N ILE A 247 9.45 -37.35 -20.01
CA ILE A 247 8.63 -36.13 -20.09
C ILE A 247 7.96 -36.03 -21.47
N ARG A 248 8.70 -36.32 -22.54
CA ARG A 248 8.15 -36.33 -23.90
C ARG A 248 7.10 -37.42 -24.09
N GLN A 249 7.30 -38.63 -23.54
CA GLN A 249 6.32 -39.71 -23.58
C GLN A 249 5.07 -39.43 -22.72
N ALA A 250 5.21 -38.74 -21.59
CA ALA A 250 4.09 -38.34 -20.73
C ALA A 250 3.20 -37.24 -21.36
N LEU A 251 3.81 -36.25 -22.01
CA LEU A 251 3.12 -35.00 -22.37
C LEU A 251 2.84 -34.81 -23.86
N THR A 252 3.49 -35.55 -24.77
CA THR A 252 3.29 -35.36 -26.22
C THR A 252 2.01 -36.04 -26.68
N ASN A 253 1.03 -35.26 -27.13
CA ASN A 253 -0.21 -35.77 -27.71
C ASN A 253 -0.28 -35.45 -29.21
N GLU A 254 -0.76 -36.38 -30.05
CA GLU A 254 -0.75 -36.28 -31.53
C GLU A 254 0.61 -35.86 -32.13
N GLY A 255 1.73 -36.27 -31.52
CA GLY A 255 3.08 -35.84 -31.93
C GLY A 255 3.44 -34.38 -31.60
N LYS A 256 2.58 -33.64 -30.90
CA LYS A 256 2.78 -32.24 -30.52
C LYS A 256 3.03 -32.14 -29.00
N PHE A 257 4.04 -31.36 -28.62
CA PHE A 257 4.32 -31.08 -27.21
C PHE A 257 3.56 -29.81 -26.77
N PRO A 258 2.65 -29.89 -25.78
CA PRO A 258 1.74 -28.81 -25.39
C PRO A 258 2.48 -27.64 -24.72
N LEU A 259 1.81 -26.48 -24.69
CA LEU A 259 2.31 -25.31 -23.98
C LEU A 259 2.25 -25.57 -22.47
N THR A 260 3.41 -25.83 -21.88
CA THR A 260 3.54 -26.49 -20.59
C THR A 260 4.13 -25.56 -19.52
N LEU A 261 3.47 -25.52 -18.36
CA LEU A 261 3.95 -24.90 -17.13
C LEU A 261 4.33 -25.98 -16.11
N ILE A 262 5.51 -25.87 -15.50
CA ILE A 262 5.89 -26.66 -14.32
C ILE A 262 6.17 -25.71 -13.16
N VAL A 263 5.42 -25.88 -12.08
CA VAL A 263 5.60 -25.18 -10.81
C VAL A 263 6.32 -26.09 -9.83
N LEU A 264 7.51 -25.67 -9.41
CA LEU A 264 8.28 -26.29 -8.33
C LEU A 264 8.16 -25.39 -7.10
N ASP A 265 7.36 -25.80 -6.12
CA ASP A 265 7.14 -25.03 -4.89
C ASP A 265 8.17 -25.40 -3.80
N GLU A 266 8.53 -24.41 -2.98
CA GLU A 266 9.54 -24.47 -1.90
C GLU A 266 10.90 -25.08 -2.34
N VAL A 267 11.38 -24.69 -3.53
CA VAL A 267 12.70 -25.10 -4.07
C VAL A 267 13.84 -24.68 -3.14
N GLN A 268 13.74 -23.50 -2.51
CA GLN A 268 14.72 -23.08 -1.51
C GLN A 268 14.75 -24.03 -0.29
N GLN A 269 13.60 -24.49 0.19
CA GLN A 269 13.52 -25.43 1.32
C GLN A 269 14.08 -26.80 0.95
N TYR A 270 13.82 -27.28 -0.27
CA TYR A 270 14.39 -28.54 -0.78
C TYR A 270 15.92 -28.50 -0.85
N ILE A 271 16.49 -27.40 -1.38
CA ILE A 271 17.94 -27.22 -1.49
C ILE A 271 18.58 -27.07 -0.10
N GLY A 272 18.04 -26.17 0.73
CA GLY A 272 18.60 -25.81 2.02
C GLY A 272 20.09 -25.44 1.92
N GLU A 273 20.91 -26.07 2.76
CA GLU A 273 22.37 -25.89 2.76
C GLU A 273 23.09 -26.77 1.71
N SER A 274 22.39 -27.70 1.04
CA SER A 274 23.02 -28.65 0.11
C SER A 274 23.42 -28.00 -1.22
N SER A 275 24.73 -27.80 -1.38
CA SER A 275 25.34 -27.41 -2.65
C SER A 275 25.02 -28.38 -3.80
N GLN A 276 24.89 -29.68 -3.51
CA GLN A 276 24.63 -30.70 -4.53
C GLN A 276 23.20 -30.58 -5.08
N ARG A 277 22.18 -30.51 -4.21
CA ARG A 277 20.78 -30.34 -4.63
C ARG A 277 20.58 -29.10 -5.50
N SER A 278 21.32 -28.03 -5.24
CA SER A 278 21.33 -26.85 -6.09
C SER A 278 21.86 -27.11 -7.49
N MET A 279 22.93 -27.90 -7.64
CA MET A 279 23.48 -28.32 -8.94
C MET A 279 22.52 -29.28 -9.65
N ASP A 280 21.91 -30.23 -8.93
CA ASP A 280 20.96 -31.19 -9.50
C ASP A 280 19.70 -30.51 -10.06
N VAL A 281 19.17 -29.50 -9.35
CA VAL A 281 18.07 -28.63 -9.83
C VAL A 281 18.51 -27.80 -11.04
N GLN A 282 19.74 -27.26 -11.04
CA GLN A 282 20.27 -26.51 -12.17
C GLN A 282 20.36 -27.38 -13.43
N GLU A 283 20.91 -28.59 -13.31
CA GLU A 283 21.09 -29.54 -14.41
C GLU A 283 19.75 -30.01 -14.98
N ALA A 284 18.79 -30.39 -14.13
CA ALA A 284 17.49 -30.87 -14.55
C ALA A 284 16.70 -29.79 -15.31
N VAL A 285 16.64 -28.57 -14.78
CA VAL A 285 15.96 -27.44 -15.43
C VAL A 285 16.65 -27.07 -16.75
N GLU A 286 17.98 -27.06 -16.80
CA GLU A 286 18.74 -26.80 -18.02
C GLU A 286 18.51 -27.86 -19.11
N ALA A 287 18.56 -29.14 -18.74
CA ALA A 287 18.35 -30.26 -19.65
C ALA A 287 16.95 -30.19 -20.29
N CYS A 288 15.91 -29.91 -19.48
CA CYS A 288 14.56 -29.70 -19.96
C CYS A 288 14.44 -28.45 -20.87
N CYS A 289 14.90 -27.28 -20.43
CA CYS A 289 14.77 -26.03 -21.21
C CYS A 289 15.52 -26.11 -22.55
N LYS A 290 16.71 -26.72 -22.58
CA LYS A 290 17.53 -26.87 -23.79
C LYS A 290 16.94 -27.85 -24.81
N ASN A 291 16.29 -28.92 -24.35
CA ASN A 291 15.79 -30.00 -25.23
C ASN A 291 14.29 -29.89 -25.56
N ILE A 292 13.52 -29.08 -24.84
CA ILE A 292 12.08 -28.85 -25.08
C ILE A 292 11.81 -27.44 -25.64
N GLY A 293 12.68 -26.47 -25.34
CA GLY A 293 12.66 -25.10 -25.87
C GLY A 293 11.56 -24.21 -25.29
N GLY A 294 11.20 -23.13 -26.00
CA GLY A 294 10.20 -22.12 -25.59
C GLY A 294 8.81 -22.64 -25.17
N LYS A 295 8.52 -23.93 -25.36
CA LYS A 295 7.23 -24.55 -25.00
C LYS A 295 7.09 -24.87 -23.52
N LEU A 296 8.18 -24.94 -22.76
CA LEU A 296 8.20 -25.37 -21.37
C LEU A 296 8.68 -24.25 -20.43
N LEU A 297 7.82 -23.81 -19.53
CA LEU A 297 8.15 -22.82 -18.50
C LEU A 297 8.35 -23.50 -17.14
N PHE A 298 9.50 -23.24 -16.49
CA PHE A 298 9.70 -23.55 -15.08
C PHE A 298 9.47 -22.31 -14.21
N ILE A 299 8.75 -22.51 -13.11
CA ILE A 299 8.62 -21.53 -12.03
C ILE A 299 9.13 -22.20 -10.74
N GLY A 300 10.11 -21.58 -10.08
CA GLY A 300 10.61 -21.98 -8.77
C GLY A 300 10.20 -20.95 -7.71
N THR A 301 9.83 -21.40 -6.52
CA THR A 301 9.54 -20.49 -5.39
C THR A 301 10.61 -20.58 -4.29
N GLY A 302 10.82 -19.45 -3.60
CA GLY A 302 11.71 -19.35 -2.45
C GLY A 302 11.38 -18.17 -1.53
N GLN A 303 11.94 -18.18 -0.33
CA GLN A 303 11.75 -17.10 0.64
C GLN A 303 12.57 -15.86 0.27
N THR A 304 13.80 -16.05 -0.22
CA THR A 304 14.68 -14.98 -0.69
C THR A 304 14.76 -14.94 -2.22
N ALA A 305 15.19 -13.80 -2.77
CA ALA A 305 15.52 -13.69 -4.19
C ALA A 305 16.61 -14.71 -4.58
N VAL A 306 16.65 -15.13 -5.85
CA VAL A 306 17.60 -16.16 -6.35
C VAL A 306 19.07 -15.82 -6.09
N THR A 307 19.41 -14.54 -5.93
CA THR A 307 20.76 -14.07 -5.57
C THR A 307 21.08 -14.07 -4.07
N GLY A 308 20.10 -14.36 -3.21
CA GLY A 308 20.17 -14.13 -1.76
C GLY A 308 21.03 -15.12 -0.98
N THR A 309 21.40 -16.28 -1.55
CA THR A 309 22.34 -17.23 -0.93
C THR A 309 23.32 -17.78 -1.96
N SER A 310 24.47 -18.29 -1.49
CA SER A 310 25.50 -18.90 -2.34
C SER A 310 25.02 -20.16 -3.07
N ASN A 311 24.05 -20.89 -2.53
CA ASN A 311 23.40 -22.01 -3.20
C ASN A 311 22.38 -21.52 -4.23
N LEU A 312 21.44 -20.64 -3.87
CA LEU A 312 20.45 -20.14 -4.84
C LEU A 312 21.10 -19.42 -6.02
N LYS A 313 22.21 -18.70 -5.81
CA LYS A 313 22.88 -17.93 -6.87
C LYS A 313 23.34 -18.79 -8.06
N LYS A 314 23.56 -20.10 -7.89
CA LYS A 314 23.86 -21.03 -9.00
C LYS A 314 22.69 -21.13 -10.00
N LEU A 315 21.46 -20.95 -9.51
CA LEU A 315 20.23 -20.96 -10.30
C LEU A 315 19.95 -19.63 -11.03
N GLU A 316 20.69 -18.56 -10.74
CA GLU A 316 20.51 -17.22 -11.33
C GLU A 316 20.57 -17.25 -12.87
N GLY A 317 21.43 -18.11 -13.45
CA GLY A 317 21.55 -18.30 -14.89
C GLY A 317 20.44 -19.13 -15.56
N ARG A 318 19.47 -19.64 -14.78
CA ARG A 318 18.33 -20.43 -15.29
C ARG A 318 16.99 -19.78 -14.96
N PHE A 319 16.87 -19.15 -13.80
CA PHE A 319 15.71 -18.36 -13.38
C PHE A 319 16.03 -16.85 -13.49
N THR A 320 16.04 -16.35 -14.72
CA THR A 320 16.40 -14.96 -15.03
C THR A 320 15.24 -13.98 -14.83
N VAL A 321 13.99 -14.45 -14.90
CA VAL A 321 12.79 -13.66 -14.57
C VAL A 321 12.59 -13.68 -13.06
N ARG A 322 12.36 -12.52 -12.45
CA ARG A 322 12.18 -12.37 -10.99
C ARG A 322 10.84 -11.72 -10.69
N VAL A 323 10.09 -12.31 -9.76
CA VAL A 323 8.83 -11.77 -9.24
C VAL A 323 8.96 -11.70 -7.72
N GLU A 324 8.90 -10.49 -7.16
CA GLU A 324 9.10 -10.23 -5.74
C GLU A 324 7.80 -9.70 -5.11
N LEU A 325 7.29 -10.43 -4.11
CA LEU A 325 6.02 -10.14 -3.44
C LEU A 325 6.24 -9.41 -2.11
N SER A 326 5.36 -8.43 -1.82
CA SER A 326 5.50 -7.47 -0.71
C SER A 326 4.24 -7.32 0.14
N ASP A 327 4.41 -6.84 1.37
CA ASP A 327 3.36 -6.61 2.39
C ASP A 327 2.16 -5.77 1.88
N SER A 328 2.35 -4.97 0.83
CA SER A 328 1.32 -4.09 0.24
C SER A 328 0.05 -4.80 -0.22
N ASP A 329 0.13 -6.08 -0.60
CA ASP A 329 -0.98 -6.79 -1.22
C ASP A 329 -2.00 -7.29 -0.16
N VAL A 330 -1.63 -7.29 1.13
CA VAL A 330 -2.45 -7.84 2.25
C VAL A 330 -3.69 -6.99 2.51
N ASP A 331 -3.52 -5.67 2.59
CA ASP A 331 -4.63 -4.72 2.83
C ASP A 331 -5.72 -4.87 1.78
N ALA A 332 -5.33 -5.02 0.51
CA ALA A 332 -6.26 -5.21 -0.59
C ALA A 332 -7.06 -6.51 -0.44
N VAL A 333 -6.43 -7.61 0.00
CA VAL A 333 -7.12 -8.89 0.27
C VAL A 333 -8.05 -8.78 1.48
N ILE A 334 -7.60 -8.22 2.61
CA ILE A 334 -8.45 -8.03 3.80
C ILE A 334 -9.70 -7.21 3.44
N ARG A 335 -9.53 -6.08 2.74
CA ARG A 335 -10.62 -5.18 2.35
C ARG A 335 -11.59 -5.81 1.33
N LYS A 336 -11.07 -6.52 0.32
CA LYS A 336 -11.88 -7.11 -0.77
C LYS A 336 -12.52 -8.46 -0.44
N VAL A 337 -11.95 -9.24 0.48
CA VAL A 337 -12.40 -10.62 0.78
C VAL A 337 -13.09 -10.73 2.15
N ILE A 338 -12.52 -10.10 3.19
CA ILE A 338 -13.00 -10.25 4.57
C ILE A 338 -13.93 -9.09 4.97
N LEU A 339 -13.54 -7.85 4.68
CA LEU A 339 -14.25 -6.65 5.11
C LEU A 339 -15.21 -6.07 4.06
N ALA A 340 -15.46 -6.78 2.95
CA ALA A 340 -16.32 -6.31 1.86
C ALA A 340 -17.72 -5.91 2.35
N LYS A 341 -18.13 -4.66 2.07
CA LYS A 341 -19.38 -4.06 2.55
C LYS A 341 -20.47 -4.11 1.47
N LYS A 342 -21.74 -4.19 1.89
CA LYS A 342 -22.89 -3.92 1.01
C LYS A 342 -22.96 -2.41 0.71
N PRO A 343 -23.35 -1.99 -0.52
CA PRO A 343 -23.47 -0.56 -0.88
C PRO A 343 -24.26 0.26 0.16
N GLN A 344 -25.43 -0.27 0.55
CA GLN A 344 -26.38 0.35 1.50
C GLN A 344 -25.79 0.61 2.90
N ALA A 345 -24.72 -0.09 3.28
CA ALA A 345 -24.09 0.07 4.59
C ALA A 345 -23.03 1.19 4.62
N ILE A 346 -22.44 1.53 3.47
CA ILE A 346 -21.25 2.40 3.37
C ILE A 346 -21.53 3.79 3.96
N SER A 347 -22.58 4.45 3.49
CA SER A 347 -23.00 5.77 3.99
C SER A 347 -23.33 5.77 5.49
N THR A 348 -23.84 4.66 6.01
CA THR A 348 -24.20 4.51 7.43
C THR A 348 -22.95 4.32 8.31
N ILE A 349 -21.97 3.53 7.85
CA ILE A 349 -20.67 3.41 8.51
C ILE A 349 -19.94 4.76 8.51
N GLU A 350 -19.92 5.45 7.36
CA GLU A 350 -19.28 6.76 7.22
C GLU A 350 -19.92 7.82 8.13
N GLN A 351 -21.25 7.84 8.24
CA GLN A 351 -21.94 8.72 9.19
C GLN A 351 -21.55 8.43 10.66
N VAL A 352 -21.49 7.16 11.06
CA VAL A 352 -21.08 6.78 12.43
C VAL A 352 -19.61 7.14 12.69
N MET A 353 -18.73 6.92 11.71
CA MET A 353 -17.30 7.24 11.83
C MET A 353 -17.04 8.75 11.84
N GLN A 354 -17.77 9.55 11.04
CA GLN A 354 -17.72 11.02 11.05
C GLN A 354 -18.25 11.60 12.37
N THR A 355 -19.35 11.05 12.89
CA THR A 355 -19.93 11.47 14.18
C THR A 355 -18.93 11.31 15.33
N ASN A 356 -18.09 10.27 15.27
CA ASN A 356 -17.10 9.95 16.30
C ASN A 356 -15.65 10.33 15.89
N LEU A 357 -15.47 11.15 14.84
CA LEU A 357 -14.15 11.49 14.29
C LEU A 357 -13.22 12.13 15.34
N GLY A 358 -13.76 12.88 16.30
CA GLY A 358 -12.98 13.49 17.38
C GLY A 358 -12.35 12.47 18.35
N GLU A 359 -13.02 11.35 18.61
CA GLU A 359 -12.46 10.23 19.40
C GLU A 359 -11.41 9.49 18.59
N ILE A 360 -11.74 9.12 17.34
CA ILE A 360 -10.83 8.38 16.43
C ILE A 360 -9.54 9.18 16.16
N SER A 361 -9.65 10.50 15.94
CA SER A 361 -8.51 11.37 15.64
C SER A 361 -7.56 11.56 16.82
N ARG A 362 -8.01 11.26 18.04
CA ARG A 362 -7.17 11.30 19.24
C ARG A 362 -6.33 10.03 19.40
N HIS A 363 -6.79 8.88 18.89
CA HIS A 363 -6.18 7.58 19.15
C HIS A 363 -4.70 7.55 18.73
N LEU A 364 -3.82 7.46 19.73
CA LEU A 364 -2.36 7.46 19.60
C LEU A 364 -1.78 8.72 18.92
N ALA A 365 -2.43 9.88 19.08
CA ALA A 365 -1.94 11.15 18.56
C ALA A 365 -0.49 11.43 19.01
N GLY A 366 0.36 11.86 18.07
CA GLY A 366 1.80 12.06 18.30
C GLY A 366 2.70 10.84 18.07
N THR A 367 2.13 9.65 17.82
CA THR A 367 2.88 8.45 17.37
C THR A 367 2.85 8.32 15.84
N THR A 368 3.74 7.53 15.26
CA THR A 368 3.70 7.23 13.81
C THR A 368 2.52 6.32 13.40
N ILE A 369 1.92 5.62 14.38
CA ILE A 369 0.81 4.68 14.20
C ILE A 369 -0.55 5.39 14.27
N GLY A 370 -0.64 6.52 14.98
CA GLY A 370 -1.86 7.30 15.22
C GLY A 370 -2.58 7.78 13.95
N HIS A 371 -3.79 8.29 14.13
CA HIS A 371 -4.70 8.67 13.04
C HIS A 371 -4.14 9.75 12.10
N ARG A 372 -4.38 9.59 10.80
CA ARG A 372 -3.96 10.48 9.70
C ARG A 372 -5.18 10.91 8.88
N GLN A 373 -5.17 12.09 8.27
CA GLN A 373 -6.28 12.50 7.38
C GLN A 373 -6.49 11.53 6.20
N GLU A 374 -5.42 10.90 5.72
CA GLU A 374 -5.45 9.84 4.70
C GLU A 374 -6.21 8.58 5.13
N ASP A 375 -6.44 8.36 6.44
CA ASP A 375 -7.17 7.19 6.95
C ASP A 375 -8.68 7.29 6.69
N ILE A 376 -9.21 8.52 6.60
CA ILE A 376 -10.67 8.79 6.55
C ILE A 376 -11.31 8.13 5.33
N GLN A 377 -10.63 8.10 4.18
CA GLN A 377 -11.10 7.44 2.94
C GLN A 377 -11.21 5.90 3.06
N TYR A 378 -10.58 5.31 4.08
CA TYR A 378 -10.58 3.88 4.35
C TYR A 378 -11.52 3.48 5.49
N PHE A 379 -12.21 4.43 6.13
CA PHE A 379 -13.06 4.16 7.30
C PHE A 379 -14.15 3.11 7.04
N SER A 380 -14.90 3.21 5.94
CA SER A 380 -15.91 2.21 5.55
C SER A 380 -15.32 0.84 5.18
N GLN A 381 -14.08 0.84 4.67
CA GLN A 381 -13.34 -0.36 4.25
C GLN A 381 -12.80 -1.11 5.47
N ASP A 382 -12.05 -0.43 6.35
CA ASP A 382 -11.36 -1.01 7.51
C ASP A 382 -12.24 -1.20 8.75
N TYR A 383 -13.47 -0.66 8.78
CA TYR A 383 -14.42 -0.94 9.87
C TYR A 383 -14.77 -2.45 9.96
N PRO A 384 -14.81 -3.06 11.16
CA PRO A 384 -14.71 -2.47 12.51
C PRO A 384 -13.29 -2.43 13.11
N ILE A 385 -12.24 -2.75 12.33
CA ILE A 385 -10.87 -2.91 12.85
C ILE A 385 -10.19 -1.56 13.17
N LEU A 386 -10.51 -0.47 12.46
CA LEU A 386 -9.85 0.85 12.53
C LEU A 386 -8.37 0.85 12.03
N PRO A 387 -7.96 1.81 11.18
CA PRO A 387 -6.59 1.90 10.67
C PRO A 387 -5.49 1.94 11.74
N VAL A 388 -5.75 2.58 12.89
CA VAL A 388 -4.80 2.68 14.01
C VAL A 388 -4.54 1.32 14.68
N ARG A 389 -5.56 0.48 14.86
CA ARG A 389 -5.38 -0.88 15.43
C ARG A 389 -4.64 -1.78 14.47
N ARG A 390 -4.99 -1.71 13.18
CA ARG A 390 -4.35 -2.45 12.11
C ARG A 390 -2.84 -2.16 12.05
N ARG A 391 -2.46 -0.87 12.00
CA ARG A 391 -1.05 -0.45 12.07
C ARG A 391 -0.36 -0.88 13.37
N PHE A 392 -1.04 -0.83 14.51
CA PHE A 392 -0.49 -1.35 15.77
C PHE A 392 -0.18 -2.85 15.66
N TRP A 393 -1.15 -3.66 15.23
CA TRP A 393 -0.96 -5.11 15.08
C TRP A 393 0.12 -5.50 14.07
N GLU A 394 0.22 -4.83 12.93
CA GLU A 394 1.28 -5.05 11.94
C GLU A 394 2.68 -4.90 12.57
N ASN A 395 2.89 -3.79 13.27
CA ASN A 395 4.15 -3.48 13.92
C ASN A 395 4.43 -4.42 15.11
N THR A 396 3.42 -4.75 15.92
CA THR A 396 3.56 -5.67 17.06
C THR A 396 3.82 -7.12 16.60
N LEU A 397 3.10 -7.64 15.60
CA LEU A 397 3.31 -9.00 15.08
C LEU A 397 4.74 -9.18 14.55
N ARG A 398 5.28 -8.18 13.84
CA ARG A 398 6.66 -8.18 13.33
C ARG A 398 7.71 -8.23 14.44
N VAL A 399 7.41 -7.73 15.65
CA VAL A 399 8.30 -7.78 16.83
C VAL A 399 8.21 -9.11 17.58
N LEU A 400 7.05 -9.77 17.55
CA LEU A 400 6.82 -11.05 18.24
C LEU A 400 7.37 -12.26 17.46
N ASP A 401 7.36 -12.22 16.12
CA ASP A 401 7.86 -13.28 15.23
C ASP A 401 9.37 -13.10 14.93
N GLN A 402 10.22 -13.24 15.96
CA GLN A 402 11.67 -13.08 15.83
C GLN A 402 12.36 -14.20 15.02
N THR A 403 11.69 -15.33 14.81
CA THR A 403 12.22 -16.48 14.05
C THR A 403 11.84 -16.46 12.57
N GLY A 404 10.87 -15.62 12.15
CA GLY A 404 10.40 -15.54 10.76
C GLY A 404 9.72 -16.83 10.25
N THR A 405 9.32 -17.70 11.18
CA THR A 405 8.80 -19.05 10.89
C THR A 405 7.28 -19.09 10.82
N ASP A 406 6.59 -18.13 11.46
CA ASP A 406 5.13 -18.05 11.44
C ASP A 406 4.71 -17.00 10.40
N SER A 407 3.78 -17.34 9.51
CA SER A 407 3.50 -16.48 8.35
C SER A 407 2.75 -15.21 8.78
N GLN A 408 3.44 -14.06 8.83
CA GLN A 408 2.87 -12.80 9.33
C GLN A 408 1.56 -12.42 8.62
N LEU A 409 1.50 -12.61 7.30
CA LEU A 409 0.30 -12.43 6.46
C LEU A 409 -0.84 -13.40 6.84
N ARG A 410 -0.54 -14.67 7.12
CA ARG A 410 -1.51 -15.68 7.59
C ARG A 410 -2.05 -15.32 8.96
N ASN A 411 -1.19 -14.92 9.88
CA ASN A 411 -1.58 -14.45 11.21
C ASN A 411 -2.45 -13.19 11.12
N GLN A 412 -2.15 -12.24 10.22
CA GLN A 412 -3.01 -11.06 9.98
C GLN A 412 -4.38 -11.42 9.37
N LEU A 413 -4.45 -12.22 8.30
CA LEU A 413 -5.73 -12.64 7.71
C LEU A 413 -6.57 -13.49 8.68
N SER A 414 -5.95 -14.42 9.39
CA SER A 414 -6.60 -15.28 10.38
C SER A 414 -7.10 -14.47 11.58
N MET A 415 -6.27 -13.60 12.16
CA MET A 415 -6.67 -12.72 13.26
C MET A 415 -7.77 -11.75 12.82
N ALA A 416 -7.68 -11.14 11.63
CA ALA A 416 -8.72 -10.27 11.10
C ALA A 416 -10.06 -11.02 10.95
N HIS A 417 -10.04 -12.25 10.42
CA HIS A 417 -11.25 -13.07 10.29
C HIS A 417 -11.84 -13.48 11.64
N LYS A 418 -11.02 -14.01 12.56
CA LYS A 418 -11.44 -14.36 13.93
C LYS A 418 -12.02 -13.14 14.67
N VAL A 419 -11.35 -12.00 14.61
CA VAL A 419 -11.68 -10.88 15.49
C VAL A 419 -12.98 -10.18 15.06
N ILE A 420 -13.26 -10.07 13.76
CA ILE A 420 -14.57 -9.54 13.33
C ILE A 420 -15.72 -10.48 13.71
N GLN A 421 -15.50 -11.79 13.83
CA GLN A 421 -16.53 -12.73 14.32
C GLN A 421 -16.94 -12.43 15.77
N THR A 422 -16.04 -11.87 16.60
CA THR A 422 -16.35 -11.54 18.01
C THR A 422 -17.36 -10.39 18.18
N LYS A 423 -17.51 -9.53 17.17
CA LYS A 423 -18.31 -8.29 17.24
C LYS A 423 -19.48 -8.23 16.25
N LEU A 424 -19.94 -9.38 15.73
CA LEU A 424 -21.00 -9.44 14.71
C LEU A 424 -22.40 -9.05 15.19
N ASP A 425 -22.77 -9.43 16.41
CA ASP A 425 -24.12 -9.18 16.94
C ASP A 425 -24.29 -7.82 17.61
N ASP A 426 -23.20 -7.07 17.78
CA ASP A 426 -23.17 -5.74 18.41
C ASP A 426 -23.75 -4.65 17.49
N PRO A 427 -24.24 -3.53 18.06
CA PRO A 427 -24.68 -2.36 17.29
C PRO A 427 -23.57 -1.72 16.44
N LEU A 428 -23.94 -1.16 15.29
CA LEU A 428 -23.04 -0.33 14.49
C LEU A 428 -22.46 0.82 15.33
N GLY A 429 -21.14 1.00 15.29
CA GLY A 429 -20.37 1.84 16.21
C GLY A 429 -19.45 1.03 17.13
N HIS A 430 -19.71 -0.28 17.28
CA HIS A 430 -18.83 -1.19 18.02
C HIS A 430 -17.63 -1.63 17.17
N VAL A 431 -16.43 -1.32 17.66
CA VAL A 431 -15.13 -1.51 17.02
C VAL A 431 -14.28 -2.57 17.73
N VAL A 432 -13.20 -2.97 17.08
CA VAL A 432 -12.26 -3.95 17.61
C VAL A 432 -11.14 -3.29 18.42
N THR A 433 -10.72 -3.95 19.49
CA THR A 433 -9.67 -3.49 20.40
C THR A 433 -8.33 -4.15 20.11
N ALA A 434 -7.24 -3.45 20.40
CA ALA A 434 -5.91 -3.97 20.08
C ALA A 434 -5.49 -5.15 20.99
N ASP A 435 -6.05 -5.24 22.21
CA ASP A 435 -5.68 -6.25 23.22
C ASP A 435 -6.01 -7.68 22.79
N TYR A 436 -6.89 -7.88 21.81
CA TYR A 436 -7.19 -9.21 21.24
C TYR A 436 -5.93 -9.95 20.76
N LEU A 437 -4.96 -9.23 20.16
CA LEU A 437 -3.70 -9.81 19.70
C LEU A 437 -2.91 -10.48 20.82
N TYR A 438 -2.97 -9.95 22.05
CA TYR A 438 -2.32 -10.57 23.20
C TYR A 438 -2.95 -11.94 23.52
N PHE A 439 -4.28 -12.01 23.60
CA PHE A 439 -4.98 -13.24 24.01
C PHE A 439 -5.01 -14.32 22.92
N ASP A 440 -5.04 -13.97 21.63
CA ASP A 440 -4.95 -14.96 20.54
C ASP A 440 -3.53 -15.55 20.40
N SER A 441 -2.50 -14.88 20.93
CA SER A 441 -1.10 -15.31 20.86
C SER A 441 -0.49 -15.77 22.19
N ALA A 442 -1.13 -15.54 23.33
CA ALA A 442 -0.57 -15.73 24.68
C ALA A 442 0.11 -17.11 24.89
N ASP A 443 -0.56 -18.20 24.50
CA ASP A 443 -0.02 -19.55 24.66
C ASP A 443 1.17 -19.83 23.72
N LYS A 444 1.15 -19.29 22.49
CA LYS A 444 2.31 -19.34 21.57
C LYS A 444 3.50 -18.58 22.16
N LEU A 445 3.26 -17.37 22.69
CA LEU A 445 4.30 -16.52 23.28
C LEU A 445 4.93 -17.12 24.54
N LEU A 446 4.17 -17.94 25.30
CA LEU A 446 4.70 -18.70 26.43
C LEU A 446 5.58 -19.86 25.95
N GLN A 447 5.17 -20.58 24.91
CA GLN A 447 5.95 -21.68 24.32
C GLN A 447 7.27 -21.19 23.71
N SER A 448 7.25 -20.04 23.02
CA SER A 448 8.46 -19.38 22.50
C SER A 448 9.28 -18.63 23.56
N ARG A 449 8.83 -18.62 24.83
CA ARG A 449 9.45 -17.91 25.98
C ARG A 449 9.55 -16.38 25.81
N VAL A 450 8.78 -15.80 24.90
CA VAL A 450 8.74 -14.34 24.66
C VAL A 450 8.01 -13.60 25.78
N ILE A 451 7.06 -14.26 26.47
CA ILE A 451 6.36 -13.73 27.66
C ILE A 451 6.80 -14.42 28.96
N PRO A 452 7.02 -13.68 30.07
CA PRO A 452 7.26 -14.28 31.39
C PRO A 452 6.05 -15.07 31.90
N ARG A 453 6.29 -16.29 32.39
CA ARG A 453 5.24 -17.21 32.87
C ARG A 453 4.29 -16.59 33.90
N LYS A 454 4.82 -15.82 34.87
CA LYS A 454 4.03 -15.13 35.91
C LYS A 454 3.00 -14.14 35.30
N VAL A 455 3.33 -13.51 34.18
CA VAL A 455 2.45 -12.55 33.50
C VAL A 455 1.32 -13.30 32.79
N HIS A 456 1.65 -14.36 32.03
CA HIS A 456 0.66 -15.22 31.37
C HIS A 456 -0.33 -15.85 32.35
N GLU A 457 0.15 -16.50 33.41
CA GLU A 457 -0.72 -17.23 34.36
C GLU A 457 -1.71 -16.30 35.08
N LYS A 458 -1.31 -15.05 35.39
CA LYS A 458 -2.20 -14.04 35.99
C LYS A 458 -3.19 -13.45 34.99
N THR A 459 -2.75 -13.01 33.80
CA THR A 459 -3.67 -12.41 32.81
C THR A 459 -4.70 -13.42 32.32
N MET A 460 -4.31 -14.69 32.12
CA MET A 460 -5.21 -15.79 31.71
C MET A 460 -6.17 -16.28 32.82
N SER A 461 -5.89 -15.90 34.08
CA SER A 461 -6.82 -16.05 35.21
C SER A 461 -7.80 -14.85 35.26
N TRP A 462 -7.25 -13.63 35.34
CA TRP A 462 -8.01 -12.39 35.48
C TRP A 462 -9.00 -12.14 34.32
N ILE A 463 -8.68 -12.53 33.08
CA ILE A 463 -9.59 -12.40 31.93
C ILE A 463 -10.90 -13.23 32.06
N LYS A 464 -10.96 -14.16 33.03
CA LYS A 464 -12.16 -14.95 33.37
C LYS A 464 -12.89 -14.43 34.62
N GLY A 465 -12.29 -13.50 35.36
CA GLY A 465 -12.79 -12.96 36.62
C GLY A 465 -13.88 -11.90 36.47
N SER A 466 -13.90 -10.96 37.41
CA SER A 466 -14.76 -9.76 37.45
C SER A 466 -14.46 -8.76 36.31
N GLU A 467 -15.29 -7.72 36.17
CA GLU A 467 -15.05 -6.66 35.16
C GLU A 467 -13.69 -5.97 35.36
N ASP A 468 -13.33 -5.67 36.60
CA ASP A 468 -12.10 -4.97 36.97
C ASP A 468 -10.86 -5.85 36.73
N GLU A 469 -10.96 -7.16 37.04
CA GLU A 469 -9.91 -8.13 36.69
C GLU A 469 -9.76 -8.28 35.17
N ARG A 470 -10.86 -8.31 34.41
CA ARG A 470 -10.80 -8.31 32.93
C ARG A 470 -10.15 -7.04 32.40
N LEU A 471 -10.48 -5.88 32.94
CA LEU A 471 -9.88 -4.61 32.54
C LEU A 471 -8.36 -4.61 32.80
N MET A 472 -7.96 -5.05 34.00
CA MET A 472 -6.56 -5.22 34.38
C MET A 472 -5.83 -6.23 33.48
N ALA A 473 -6.43 -7.39 33.18
CA ALA A 473 -5.85 -8.40 32.30
C ALA A 473 -5.56 -7.84 30.89
N ARG A 474 -6.54 -7.14 30.31
CA ARG A 474 -6.45 -6.52 28.98
C ARG A 474 -5.41 -5.41 28.95
N ALA A 475 -5.38 -4.57 29.98
CA ALA A 475 -4.39 -3.50 30.10
C ALA A 475 -2.97 -4.04 30.30
N CYS A 476 -2.75 -5.04 31.17
CA CYS A 476 -1.46 -5.71 31.32
C CYS A 476 -0.98 -6.37 30.01
N GLY A 477 -1.90 -6.98 29.25
CA GLY A 477 -1.61 -7.53 27.93
C GLY A 477 -1.12 -6.46 26.94
N LEU A 478 -1.79 -5.30 26.91
CA LEU A 478 -1.33 -4.16 26.10
C LEU A 478 -0.01 -3.56 26.59
N VAL A 479 0.21 -3.41 27.90
CA VAL A 479 1.51 -2.95 28.43
C VAL A 479 2.64 -3.84 27.95
N PHE A 480 2.48 -5.17 27.99
CA PHE A 480 3.45 -6.12 27.43
C PHE A 480 3.73 -5.87 25.93
N LEU A 481 2.67 -5.76 25.11
CA LEU A 481 2.82 -5.53 23.67
C LEU A 481 3.47 -4.17 23.34
N ILE A 482 3.11 -3.12 24.09
CA ILE A 482 3.65 -1.76 23.91
C ILE A 482 5.11 -1.70 24.36
N ASN A 483 5.47 -2.26 25.53
CA ASN A 483 6.87 -2.29 25.99
C ASN A 483 7.76 -3.06 25.00
N ARG A 484 7.31 -4.23 24.50
CA ARG A 484 8.03 -4.99 23.46
C ARG A 484 8.19 -4.19 22.17
N LEU A 485 7.14 -3.51 21.71
CA LEU A 485 7.18 -2.71 20.48
C LEU A 485 8.12 -1.50 20.61
N ALA A 486 7.99 -0.71 21.69
CA ALA A 486 8.81 0.46 21.95
C ALA A 486 10.30 0.10 22.12
N GLY A 487 10.60 -0.97 22.88
CA GLY A 487 11.97 -1.48 23.05
C GLY A 487 12.61 -1.99 21.76
N SER A 488 11.83 -2.34 20.75
CA SER A 488 12.31 -2.81 19.44
C SER A 488 12.39 -1.70 18.38
N ASN A 489 11.53 -0.68 18.47
CA ASN A 489 11.55 0.47 17.56
C ASN A 489 11.12 1.78 18.26
N ASN A 490 12.12 2.57 18.67
CA ASN A 490 11.94 3.88 19.29
C ASN A 490 11.34 4.94 18.35
N GLU A 491 11.44 4.79 17.02
CA GLU A 491 10.92 5.76 16.05
C GLU A 491 9.39 5.83 16.02
N ILE A 492 8.72 4.83 16.59
CA ILE A 492 7.25 4.77 16.67
C ILE A 492 6.68 5.79 17.67
N GLY A 493 7.43 6.11 18.73
CA GLY A 493 7.03 7.06 19.77
C GLY A 493 5.94 6.59 20.73
N ILE A 494 5.43 5.35 20.59
CA ILE A 494 4.40 4.78 21.47
C ILE A 494 4.96 4.47 22.87
N LYS A 495 4.16 4.72 23.91
CA LYS A 495 4.50 4.52 25.33
C LYS A 495 3.32 3.93 26.08
N ALA A 496 3.55 3.13 27.10
CA ALA A 496 2.48 2.47 27.85
C ALA A 496 1.82 3.40 28.90
N THR A 497 1.18 4.47 28.43
CA THR A 497 0.46 5.47 29.25
C THR A 497 -1.03 5.12 29.41
N VAL A 498 -1.71 5.74 30.40
CA VAL A 498 -3.17 5.59 30.59
C VAL A 498 -3.94 5.95 29.33
N ASP A 499 -3.57 7.04 28.65
CA ASP A 499 -4.17 7.45 27.37
C ASP A 499 -4.02 6.39 26.28
N THR A 500 -2.80 5.87 26.10
CA THR A 500 -2.50 4.84 25.08
C THR A 500 -3.30 3.57 25.31
N LEU A 501 -3.40 3.12 26.56
CA LEU A 501 -4.19 1.95 26.94
C LEU A 501 -5.69 2.20 26.73
N ALA A 502 -6.20 3.35 27.19
CA ALA A 502 -7.61 3.71 27.04
C ALA A 502 -8.02 3.84 25.56
N ASP A 503 -7.21 4.49 24.72
CA ASP A 503 -7.45 4.64 23.28
C ASP A 503 -7.50 3.26 22.59
N LEU A 504 -6.58 2.35 22.92
CA LEU A 504 -6.48 1.01 22.33
C LEU A 504 -7.56 0.02 22.80
N MET A 505 -8.19 0.27 23.96
CA MET A 505 -9.22 -0.58 24.57
C MET A 505 -10.67 -0.15 24.26
N VAL A 506 -10.91 0.95 23.53
CA VAL A 506 -12.27 1.38 23.13
C VAL A 506 -12.98 0.31 22.29
N GLU A 507 -14.14 -0.12 22.77
CA GLU A 507 -15.07 -1.03 22.08
C GLU A 507 -16.27 -0.31 21.44
N ASP A 508 -16.80 0.75 22.05
CA ASP A 508 -17.89 1.57 21.51
C ASP A 508 -17.41 3.00 21.30
N LEU A 509 -17.35 3.43 20.03
CA LEU A 509 -16.93 4.79 19.65
C LEU A 509 -17.81 5.87 20.28
N SER A 510 -19.08 5.57 20.53
CA SER A 510 -20.10 6.51 21.04
C SER A 510 -19.93 6.82 22.53
N GLN A 511 -19.37 5.87 23.29
CA GLN A 511 -19.01 6.04 24.71
C GLN A 511 -17.58 6.58 24.86
N GLY A 512 -16.70 6.21 23.91
CA GLY A 512 -15.31 6.64 23.87
C GLY A 512 -14.47 6.15 25.06
N SER A 513 -13.24 6.65 25.13
CA SER A 513 -12.22 6.23 26.10
C SER A 513 -12.27 6.97 27.46
N SER A 514 -13.34 7.70 27.78
CA SER A 514 -13.43 8.52 29.01
C SER A 514 -13.60 7.69 30.29
N TYR A 515 -14.46 6.66 30.27
CA TYR A 515 -14.62 5.72 31.39
C TYR A 515 -13.30 4.99 31.68
N LEU A 516 -12.64 4.51 30.62
CA LEU A 516 -11.36 3.80 30.69
C LEU A 516 -10.27 4.66 31.36
N ARG A 517 -10.12 5.93 30.98
CA ARG A 517 -9.17 6.86 31.63
C ARG A 517 -9.43 7.07 33.13
N SER A 518 -10.70 7.06 33.55
CA SER A 518 -11.05 7.22 34.97
C SER A 518 -10.78 5.97 35.81
N LYS A 519 -10.93 4.77 35.21
CA LYS A 519 -10.88 3.49 35.93
C LYS A 519 -9.51 2.80 35.88
N LEU A 520 -8.75 2.97 34.79
CA LEU A 520 -7.44 2.32 34.60
C LEU A 520 -6.39 2.68 35.68
N PRO A 521 -6.18 3.95 36.10
CA PRO A 521 -5.10 4.29 37.05
C PRO A 521 -5.20 3.51 38.35
N GLY A 522 -6.38 3.46 38.96
CA GLY A 522 -6.62 2.76 40.24
C GLY A 522 -6.48 1.23 40.16
N LEU A 523 -6.48 0.64 38.96
CA LEU A 523 -6.23 -0.79 38.75
C LEU A 523 -4.76 -1.06 38.40
N LEU A 524 -4.13 -0.19 37.61
CA LEU A 524 -2.73 -0.32 37.20
C LEU A 524 -1.75 -0.02 38.34
N ASP A 525 -1.98 1.05 39.12
CA ASP A 525 -1.13 1.43 40.25
C ASP A 525 -1.18 0.39 41.41
N ASN A 526 -2.18 -0.50 41.43
CA ASN A 526 -2.32 -1.61 42.38
C ASN A 526 -1.87 -2.99 41.83
N CYS A 527 -1.34 -3.06 40.61
CA CYS A 527 -1.04 -4.33 39.94
C CYS A 527 0.40 -4.81 40.19
N GLU A 528 0.59 -5.91 40.94
CA GLU A 528 1.90 -6.53 41.28
C GLU A 528 2.75 -7.10 40.10
N LEU A 529 2.35 -6.82 38.87
CA LEU A 529 3.13 -7.10 37.65
C LEU A 529 3.72 -5.84 37.02
N LEU A 530 3.25 -4.66 37.43
CA LEU A 530 3.53 -3.37 36.82
C LEU A 530 4.28 -2.45 37.77
N MET A 531 5.23 -1.71 37.21
CA MET A 531 5.91 -0.59 37.85
C MET A 531 5.65 0.66 37.02
N ARG A 532 5.25 1.75 37.68
CA ARG A 532 5.09 3.07 37.04
C ARG A 532 6.43 3.81 37.06
N VAL A 533 6.87 4.28 35.89
CA VAL A 533 8.11 5.03 35.68
C VAL A 533 7.74 6.35 35.00
N GLY A 534 7.61 7.41 35.82
CA GLY A 534 6.96 8.65 35.38
C GLY A 534 5.47 8.40 35.09
N ASP A 535 5.07 8.56 33.83
CA ASP A 535 3.69 8.32 33.36
C ASP A 535 3.57 7.06 32.47
N GLU A 536 4.62 6.25 32.37
CA GLU A 536 4.62 4.97 31.67
C GLU A 536 4.54 3.80 32.64
N TYR A 537 3.72 2.79 32.32
CA TYR A 537 3.72 1.49 33.00
C TYR A 537 4.68 0.52 32.30
N ARG A 538 5.48 -0.20 33.08
CA ARG A 538 6.41 -1.24 32.61
C ARG A 538 6.23 -2.51 33.42
N ILE A 539 6.57 -3.66 32.84
CA ILE A 539 6.56 -4.94 33.57
C ILE A 539 7.80 -5.02 34.48
N GLN A 540 7.58 -5.38 35.75
CA GLN A 540 8.65 -5.41 36.75
C GLN A 540 9.54 -6.65 36.62
N THR A 541 10.86 -6.44 36.55
CA THR A 541 11.91 -7.49 36.55
C THR A 541 12.91 -7.26 37.68
N GLU A 542 13.55 -8.33 38.18
CA GLU A 542 14.45 -8.26 39.34
C GLU A 542 15.72 -7.45 39.06
N GLU A 543 16.34 -7.61 37.88
CA GLU A 543 17.56 -6.89 37.53
C GLU A 543 17.35 -5.37 37.45
N SER A 544 16.16 -4.92 37.05
CA SER A 544 15.80 -3.49 36.99
C SER A 544 15.87 -2.80 38.35
N ALA A 545 15.54 -3.50 39.44
CA ALA A 545 15.63 -2.95 40.79
C ALA A 545 17.09 -2.69 41.19
N ALA A 546 17.96 -3.68 40.97
CA ALA A 546 19.37 -3.62 41.34
C ALA A 546 20.20 -2.54 40.59
N TRP A 547 19.69 -2.01 39.47
CA TRP A 547 20.27 -0.83 38.80
C TRP A 547 19.84 0.50 39.45
N ASN A 548 18.58 0.60 39.89
CA ASN A 548 18.05 1.81 40.54
C ASN A 548 18.67 2.05 41.92
N ASP A 549 18.89 1.00 42.72
CA ASP A 549 19.52 1.11 44.04
C ASP A 549 20.94 1.71 43.97
N GLU A 550 21.71 1.36 42.94
CA GLU A 550 23.04 1.93 42.70
C GLU A 550 22.96 3.41 42.31
N PHE A 551 22.00 3.78 41.45
CA PHE A 551 21.77 5.18 41.07
C PHE A 551 21.47 6.07 42.30
N PHE A 552 20.60 5.62 43.21
CA PHE A 552 20.34 6.34 44.45
C PHE A 552 21.57 6.41 45.37
N SER A 553 22.40 5.38 45.41
CA SER A 553 23.68 5.38 46.15
C SER A 553 24.65 6.45 45.62
N GLN A 554 24.91 6.47 44.31
CA GLN A 554 25.76 7.49 43.66
C GLN A 554 25.19 8.91 43.89
N ARG A 555 23.87 9.06 43.81
CA ARG A 555 23.18 10.34 44.03
C ARG A 555 23.42 10.90 45.43
N ASN A 556 23.32 10.05 46.43
CA ASN A 556 23.51 10.43 47.83
C ASN A 556 24.98 10.78 48.16
N GLN A 557 25.96 10.15 47.50
CA GLN A 557 27.36 10.57 47.64
C GLN A 557 27.59 11.97 47.06
N LEU A 558 27.21 12.18 45.80
CA LEU A 558 27.45 13.42 45.05
C LEU A 558 26.77 14.65 45.67
N ALA A 559 25.64 14.47 46.37
CA ALA A 559 24.97 15.54 47.11
C ALA A 559 25.87 16.26 48.12
N ASN A 560 26.83 15.53 48.72
CA ASN A 560 27.75 16.03 49.74
C ASN A 560 29.03 16.69 49.17
N GLU A 561 29.34 16.49 47.89
CA GLU A 561 30.60 16.93 47.27
C GLU A 561 30.48 18.30 46.55
N ALA A 562 30.01 19.34 47.26
CA ALA A 562 29.62 20.63 46.68
C ALA A 562 30.60 21.24 45.65
N HIS A 563 31.90 21.28 45.98
CA HIS A 563 32.95 21.85 45.11
C HIS A 563 33.03 21.17 43.72
N ARG A 564 32.74 19.87 43.62
CA ARG A 564 32.74 19.11 42.34
C ARG A 564 31.51 19.40 41.46
N ILE A 565 30.50 20.07 42.00
CA ILE A 565 29.33 20.55 41.27
C ILE A 565 29.50 22.04 40.89
N GLU A 566 30.19 22.81 41.73
CA GLU A 566 30.48 24.24 41.49
C GLU A 566 31.44 24.44 40.30
N THR A 567 32.56 23.72 40.25
CA THR A 567 33.50 23.80 39.10
C THR A 567 32.83 23.36 37.78
N GLU A 568 31.99 22.32 37.83
CA GLU A 568 31.22 21.83 36.68
C GLU A 568 30.22 22.87 36.16
N ARG A 569 29.56 23.61 37.07
CA ARG A 569 28.66 24.73 36.73
C ARG A 569 29.44 25.84 36.03
N ASP A 570 30.57 26.27 36.59
CA ASP A 570 31.29 27.45 36.10
C ASP A 570 31.95 27.21 34.74
N ASP A 571 32.48 26.00 34.51
CA ASP A 571 32.95 25.57 33.18
C ASP A 571 31.81 25.52 32.16
N ARG A 572 30.62 25.03 32.56
CA ARG A 572 29.44 25.01 31.69
C ARG A 572 28.92 26.41 31.37
N ILE A 573 28.91 27.34 32.34
CA ILE A 573 28.54 28.75 32.09
C ILE A 573 29.50 29.41 31.10
N ARG A 574 30.83 29.24 31.29
CA ARG A 574 31.85 29.78 30.37
C ARG A 574 31.69 29.22 28.96
N ARG A 575 31.53 27.90 28.82
CA ARG A 575 31.30 27.24 27.52
C ARG A 575 30.00 27.73 26.88
N LYS A 576 28.90 27.75 27.62
CA LYS A 576 27.58 28.20 27.17
C LYS A 576 27.61 29.65 26.66
N PHE A 577 28.33 30.55 27.33
CA PHE A 577 28.51 31.92 26.84
C PHE A 577 29.27 31.95 25.51
N GLY A 578 30.38 31.21 25.39
CA GLY A 578 31.14 31.11 24.15
C GLY A 578 30.30 30.59 22.97
N ASP A 579 29.53 29.52 23.20
CA ASP A 579 28.63 28.91 22.22
C ASP A 579 27.47 29.84 21.81
N THR A 580 26.95 30.61 22.77
CA THR A 580 25.78 31.50 22.56
C THR A 580 26.17 32.81 21.87
N VAL A 581 27.29 33.43 22.25
CA VAL A 581 27.62 34.81 21.85
C VAL A 581 28.64 34.86 20.69
N LYS A 582 29.55 33.89 20.61
CA LYS A 582 30.59 33.75 19.56
C LYS A 582 31.49 35.00 19.41
N LYS A 583 32.36 35.05 18.40
CA LYS A 583 33.23 36.23 18.15
C LYS A 583 32.40 37.38 17.58
N ILE A 584 32.25 38.45 18.36
CA ILE A 584 31.52 39.66 17.96
C ILE A 584 32.42 40.58 17.11
N SER A 585 31.97 40.91 15.90
CA SER A 585 32.47 42.03 15.10
C SER A 585 31.26 42.65 14.41
N LEU A 586 30.99 43.91 14.69
CA LEU A 586 29.87 44.66 14.13
C LEU A 586 30.24 45.18 12.74
N LYS A 587 29.28 45.13 11.82
CA LYS A 587 29.32 45.90 10.58
C LYS A 587 28.41 47.08 10.76
N GLN A 588 29.00 48.25 10.91
CA GLN A 588 28.28 49.51 11.02
C GLN A 588 27.58 49.76 9.69
N GLY A 589 26.27 49.50 9.68
CA GLY A 589 25.38 49.79 8.58
C GLY A 589 25.49 48.93 7.32
N VAL A 590 24.65 49.30 6.34
CA VAL A 590 24.51 48.72 5.00
C VAL A 590 25.81 48.82 4.18
N SER A 591 26.61 49.87 4.41
CA SER A 591 27.97 50.09 3.89
C SER A 591 29.02 49.13 4.48
N LYS A 592 28.68 48.45 5.59
CA LYS A 592 29.44 47.32 6.18
C LYS A 592 30.83 47.67 6.69
N VAL A 593 31.02 48.88 7.23
CA VAL A 593 32.26 49.30 7.89
C VAL A 593 32.49 48.43 9.15
N SER A 594 33.59 47.67 9.20
CA SER A 594 33.82 46.69 10.28
C SER A 594 34.33 47.35 11.57
N ARG A 595 33.80 46.94 12.72
CA ARG A 595 34.09 47.45 14.07
C ARG A 595 34.15 46.28 15.06
N ASP A 596 35.30 46.04 15.69
CA ASP A 596 35.47 44.89 16.60
C ASP A 596 35.00 45.18 18.04
N VAL A 597 34.56 44.12 18.73
CA VAL A 597 33.98 44.15 20.09
C VAL A 597 34.68 43.11 20.97
N TYR A 598 35.00 43.47 22.23
CA TYR A 598 35.91 42.69 23.08
C TYR A 598 35.23 42.22 24.40
N PRO A 599 35.01 40.90 24.60
CA PRO A 599 34.44 40.35 25.83
C PRO A 599 35.50 40.14 26.94
N ILE A 600 35.12 40.40 28.19
CA ILE A 600 36.00 40.39 29.37
C ILE A 600 35.29 39.72 30.55
N PHE A 601 35.92 38.70 31.16
CA PHE A 601 35.42 37.98 32.35
C PHE A 601 36.18 38.32 33.64
N ASP A 602 37.27 39.08 33.53
CA ASP A 602 38.13 39.44 34.65
C ASP A 602 37.45 40.44 35.60
N ALA A 603 38.04 40.69 36.76
CA ALA A 603 37.45 41.54 37.80
C ALA A 603 37.61 43.06 37.56
N GLN A 604 38.25 43.50 36.47
CA GLN A 604 38.57 44.91 36.19
C GLN A 604 38.57 45.22 34.67
N LEU A 605 38.42 46.50 34.31
CA LEU A 605 38.34 46.99 32.92
C LEU A 605 39.68 47.57 32.38
N PRO A 606 39.94 47.51 31.05
CA PRO A 606 41.11 48.12 30.41
C PRO A 606 41.04 49.66 30.30
N SER A 607 42.20 50.29 30.16
CA SER A 607 42.37 51.76 30.14
C SER A 607 42.08 52.45 28.79
N ASP A 608 41.95 51.72 27.68
CA ASP A 608 41.60 52.26 26.35
C ASP A 608 40.11 52.07 25.99
N SER A 609 39.30 51.64 26.96
CA SER A 609 37.85 51.35 26.88
C SER A 609 36.98 52.50 26.36
N ASN A 610 37.44 53.76 26.40
CA ASN A 610 36.71 54.89 25.82
C ASN A 610 36.93 55.09 24.29
N LYS A 611 37.75 54.26 23.63
CA LYS A 611 38.02 54.34 22.18
C LYS A 611 37.63 53.08 21.39
N LYS A 612 37.04 52.09 22.06
CA LYS A 612 36.67 50.76 21.55
C LYS A 612 35.41 50.28 22.25
N ILE A 613 34.82 49.17 21.80
CA ILE A 613 33.63 48.59 22.44
C ILE A 613 34.04 47.38 23.29
N CYS A 614 33.88 47.51 24.60
CA CYS A 614 34.19 46.46 25.58
C CYS A 614 32.89 45.92 26.21
N VAL A 615 32.84 44.60 26.45
CA VAL A 615 31.70 43.88 27.03
C VAL A 615 32.18 43.14 28.29
N TRP A 616 31.74 43.57 29.48
CA TRP A 616 32.22 43.06 30.75
C TRP A 616 31.18 42.15 31.42
N ILE A 617 31.54 40.89 31.72
CA ILE A 617 30.59 39.81 32.04
C ILE A 617 30.78 39.30 33.47
N ARG A 618 29.68 39.14 34.20
CA ARG A 618 29.61 38.71 35.62
C ARG A 618 28.40 37.80 35.85
N ASP A 619 28.42 36.99 36.90
CA ASP A 619 27.38 35.99 37.20
C ASP A 619 26.83 36.09 38.64
N GLY A 620 25.60 35.59 38.84
CA GLY A 620 24.84 35.62 40.09
C GLY A 620 25.23 34.58 41.15
N TRP A 621 26.26 33.76 40.92
CA TRP A 621 26.91 32.96 41.95
C TRP A 621 28.15 33.69 42.51
N SER A 622 28.75 34.59 41.74
CA SER A 622 29.93 35.40 42.11
C SER A 622 29.62 36.80 42.67
N ILE A 623 28.57 37.48 42.18
CA ILE A 623 28.23 38.87 42.56
C ILE A 623 26.73 39.15 42.42
N ASP A 624 26.23 40.20 43.07
CA ASP A 624 24.83 40.63 42.94
C ASP A 624 24.60 41.60 41.77
N GLU A 625 23.34 41.70 41.32
CA GLU A 625 22.96 42.59 40.21
C GLU A 625 23.15 44.09 40.51
N LYS A 626 22.96 44.51 41.77
CA LYS A 626 22.95 45.95 42.11
C LYS A 626 24.35 46.53 42.01
N SER A 627 25.38 45.78 42.38
CA SER A 627 26.78 46.17 42.19
C SER A 627 27.07 46.50 40.72
N ILE A 628 26.71 45.61 39.79
CA ILE A 628 26.92 45.82 38.35
C ILE A 628 26.10 47.00 37.81
N ARG A 629 24.87 47.18 38.30
CA ARG A 629 24.03 48.33 37.94
C ARG A 629 24.64 49.67 38.42
N VAL A 630 25.32 49.68 39.56
CA VAL A 630 26.10 50.84 40.05
C VAL A 630 27.34 51.09 39.19
N ASP A 631 28.09 50.05 38.81
CA ASP A 631 29.26 50.19 37.92
C ASP A 631 28.86 50.77 36.55
N ALA A 632 27.74 50.30 35.98
CA ALA A 632 27.20 50.79 34.72
C ALA A 632 26.73 52.26 34.78
N LEU A 633 26.22 52.71 35.94
CA LEU A 633 25.87 54.12 36.19
C LEU A 633 27.13 54.99 36.28
N GLN A 634 28.16 54.55 37.01
CA GLN A 634 29.40 55.33 37.19
C GLN A 634 30.19 55.55 35.89
N ALA A 635 30.04 54.66 34.90
CA ALA A 635 30.69 54.80 33.58
C ALA A 635 30.14 55.96 32.72
N GLY A 636 28.92 56.44 32.99
CA GLY A 636 28.33 57.62 32.36
C GLY A 636 27.88 57.47 30.89
N ASN A 637 26.95 58.34 30.48
CA ASN A 637 26.20 58.21 29.22
C ASN A 637 27.03 58.35 27.93
N GLN A 638 28.29 58.81 28.02
CA GLN A 638 29.18 58.98 26.87
C GLN A 638 30.17 57.83 26.67
N SER A 639 30.27 56.88 27.62
CA SER A 639 31.16 55.72 27.43
C SER A 639 30.54 54.70 26.46
N PRO A 640 31.35 54.04 25.62
CA PRO A 640 30.92 52.95 24.73
C PRO A 640 30.91 51.56 25.41
N THR A 641 31.14 51.49 26.73
CA THR A 641 31.22 50.22 27.48
C THR A 641 29.86 49.57 27.71
N VAL A 642 29.83 48.23 27.64
CA VAL A 642 28.67 47.36 27.85
C VAL A 642 28.93 46.42 29.03
N PHE A 643 27.94 46.21 29.89
CA PHE A 643 28.00 45.38 31.10
C PHE A 643 26.98 44.24 30.99
N VAL A 644 27.31 43.04 31.47
CA VAL A 644 26.47 41.84 31.33
C VAL A 644 26.40 41.08 32.65
N PHE A 645 25.19 40.75 33.08
CA PHE A 645 24.90 39.94 34.28
C PHE A 645 24.12 38.68 33.92
N ILE A 646 24.58 37.51 34.35
CA ILE A 646 23.86 36.24 34.23
C ILE A 646 23.28 35.88 35.61
N PRO A 647 21.95 35.91 35.81
CA PRO A 647 21.36 35.68 37.13
C PRO A 647 21.45 34.21 37.57
N LYS A 648 21.54 34.02 38.89
CA LYS A 648 21.32 32.74 39.55
C LYS A 648 19.82 32.40 39.56
N ARG A 649 19.36 31.65 38.56
CA ARG A 649 18.02 31.03 38.52
C ARG A 649 18.07 29.56 38.90
N SER A 650 16.93 29.03 39.38
CA SER A 650 16.61 27.59 39.49
C SER A 650 17.79 26.75 40.03
N ALA A 651 18.46 27.29 41.07
CA ALA A 651 19.83 26.93 41.39
C ALA A 651 19.94 25.56 42.09
N ASP A 652 18.90 25.19 42.83
CA ASP A 652 18.80 23.89 43.49
C ASP A 652 18.38 22.79 42.52
N ASP A 653 17.55 23.11 41.51
CA ASP A 653 17.18 22.21 40.41
C ASP A 653 18.37 21.96 39.46
N LEU A 654 19.12 23.01 39.13
CA LEU A 654 20.36 22.90 38.37
C LEU A 654 21.40 22.08 39.14
N ARG A 655 21.48 22.24 40.47
CA ARG A 655 22.28 21.37 41.34
C ARG A 655 21.76 19.93 41.31
N HIS A 656 20.45 19.71 41.35
CA HIS A 656 19.81 18.39 41.33
C HIS A 656 20.16 17.62 40.06
N HIS A 657 19.94 18.21 38.88
CA HIS A 657 20.22 17.53 37.62
C HIS A 657 21.72 17.40 37.30
N LEU A 658 22.58 18.33 37.77
CA LEU A 658 24.03 18.11 37.74
C LEU A 658 24.47 16.91 38.60
N ILE A 659 23.79 16.68 39.73
CA ILE A 659 23.98 15.49 40.56
C ILE A 659 23.42 14.24 39.85
N ASP A 660 22.18 14.25 39.32
CA ASP A 660 21.57 13.12 38.61
C ASP A 660 22.43 12.69 37.40
N TYR A 661 22.91 13.65 36.59
CA TYR A 661 23.76 13.38 35.43
C TYR A 661 25.07 12.69 35.82
N LYS A 662 25.73 13.15 36.89
CA LYS A 662 26.96 12.51 37.40
C LYS A 662 26.66 11.16 38.04
N ALA A 663 25.54 11.00 38.76
CA ALA A 663 25.11 9.74 39.37
C ALA A 663 24.76 8.68 38.33
N ALA A 664 24.02 9.03 37.27
CA ALA A 664 23.69 8.13 36.17
C ALA A 664 24.93 7.70 35.39
N SER A 665 25.89 8.61 35.13
CA SER A 665 27.17 8.23 34.52
C SER A 665 27.96 7.29 35.42
N ALA A 666 28.18 7.64 36.70
CA ALA A 666 28.89 6.78 37.64
C ALA A 666 28.24 5.39 37.79
N THR A 667 26.91 5.30 37.71
CA THR A 667 26.16 4.03 37.72
C THR A 667 26.45 3.19 36.47
N LEU A 668 26.40 3.79 35.28
CA LEU A 668 26.76 3.13 34.02
C LEU A 668 28.22 2.65 34.01
N ASP A 669 29.13 3.50 34.50
CA ASP A 669 30.57 3.24 34.55
C ASP A 669 30.90 2.12 35.57
N LYS A 670 30.14 2.02 36.67
CA LYS A 670 30.32 1.00 37.72
C LYS A 670 29.62 -0.34 37.43
N LYS A 671 28.44 -0.32 36.77
CA LYS A 671 27.68 -1.55 36.42
C LYS A 671 28.18 -2.20 35.12
N GLY A 672 28.81 -1.44 34.22
CA GLY A 672 29.42 -1.97 33.00
C GLY A 672 28.41 -2.45 31.95
N VAL A 673 28.79 -3.47 31.18
CA VAL A 673 27.94 -4.11 30.16
C VAL A 673 27.40 -5.43 30.75
N PRO A 674 26.08 -5.58 30.93
CA PRO A 674 25.47 -6.82 31.44
C PRO A 674 25.35 -7.89 30.36
N ASN A 675 25.30 -9.15 30.79
CA ASN A 675 25.23 -10.34 29.92
C ASN A 675 23.81 -10.92 29.77
N THR A 676 22.81 -10.25 30.36
CA THR A 676 21.40 -10.68 30.45
C THR A 676 20.47 -9.76 29.63
N PRO A 677 19.38 -10.27 29.04
CA PRO A 677 18.41 -9.44 28.32
C PRO A 677 17.77 -8.36 29.21
N GLU A 678 17.39 -8.72 30.43
CA GLU A 678 16.78 -7.82 31.42
C GLU A 678 17.77 -6.75 31.89
N GLY A 679 19.05 -7.12 32.04
CA GLY A 679 20.14 -6.20 32.34
C GLY A 679 20.44 -5.22 31.22
N THR A 680 20.38 -5.64 29.95
CA THR A 680 20.60 -4.70 28.81
C THR A 680 19.43 -3.70 28.69
N GLU A 681 18.20 -4.10 29.01
CA GLU A 681 17.06 -3.17 29.17
C GLU A 681 17.27 -2.19 30.34
N ALA A 682 17.69 -2.67 31.51
CA ALA A 682 17.99 -1.82 32.67
C ALA A 682 19.13 -0.82 32.39
N ARG A 683 20.15 -1.23 31.63
CA ARG A 683 21.21 -0.32 31.14
C ARG A 683 20.64 0.76 30.21
N ALA A 684 19.79 0.39 29.25
CA ALA A 684 19.18 1.35 28.32
C ALA A 684 18.29 2.38 29.03
N ALA A 685 17.59 1.98 30.10
CA ALA A 685 16.89 2.90 30.98
C ALA A 685 17.85 3.90 31.66
N MET A 686 18.98 3.43 32.21
CA MET A 686 19.97 4.29 32.87
C MET A 686 20.67 5.27 31.89
N GLU A 687 20.94 4.85 30.66
CA GLU A 687 21.41 5.74 29.59
C GLU A 687 20.36 6.80 29.20
N THR A 688 19.07 6.47 29.31
CA THR A 688 17.97 7.42 29.09
C THR A 688 17.89 8.45 30.22
N THR A 689 18.03 8.03 31.49
CA THR A 689 18.12 8.93 32.65
C THR A 689 19.26 9.94 32.49
N LYS A 690 20.46 9.48 32.07
CA LYS A 690 21.61 10.37 31.81
C LYS A 690 21.30 11.43 30.75
N LYS A 691 20.70 11.02 29.61
CA LYS A 691 20.30 11.94 28.52
C LYS A 691 19.22 12.92 28.95
N SER A 692 18.26 12.49 29.78
CA SER A 692 17.19 13.34 30.30
C SER A 692 17.73 14.42 31.24
N ALA A 693 18.60 14.04 32.20
CA ALA A 693 19.27 15.01 33.08
C ALA A 693 20.15 15.99 32.30
N GLU A 694 20.86 15.54 31.25
CA GLU A 694 21.61 16.42 30.35
C GLU A 694 20.71 17.40 29.58
N GLY A 695 19.53 16.96 29.14
CA GLY A 695 18.51 17.84 28.57
C GLY A 695 18.07 18.93 29.55
N GLN A 696 17.72 18.54 30.78
CA GLN A 696 17.28 19.48 31.82
C GLN A 696 18.39 20.46 32.27
N ILE A 697 19.65 20.02 32.37
CA ILE A 697 20.78 20.93 32.61
C ILE A 697 20.87 21.99 31.50
N ASN A 698 20.72 21.58 30.24
CA ASN A 698 20.76 22.52 29.11
C ASN A 698 19.55 23.47 29.09
N GLU A 699 18.37 23.00 29.51
CA GLU A 699 17.15 23.80 29.64
C GLU A 699 17.28 24.86 30.76
N LEU A 700 17.72 24.46 31.96
CA LEU A 700 17.96 25.39 33.08
C LEU A 700 19.11 26.37 32.80
N LEU A 701 20.14 25.96 32.04
CA LEU A 701 21.16 26.90 31.55
C LEU A 701 20.61 27.84 30.47
N ASN A 702 19.68 27.41 29.61
CA ASN A 702 18.96 28.33 28.72
C ASN A 702 18.10 29.33 29.52
N GLU A 703 17.50 28.90 30.62
CA GLU A 703 16.64 29.72 31.49
C GLU A 703 17.44 30.77 32.29
N ALA A 704 18.61 30.40 32.79
CA ALA A 704 19.56 31.34 33.40
C ALA A 704 20.10 32.36 32.37
N PHE A 705 20.38 31.93 31.14
CA PHE A 705 20.85 32.81 30.06
C PHE A 705 19.75 33.67 29.42
N SER A 706 18.49 33.23 29.42
CA SER A 706 17.35 34.07 29.00
C SER A 706 16.97 35.10 30.07
N GLY A 707 17.32 34.84 31.33
CA GLY A 707 17.29 35.84 32.39
C GLY A 707 18.46 36.83 32.39
N ALA A 708 19.47 36.66 31.53
CA ALA A 708 20.65 37.53 31.51
C ALA A 708 20.29 38.97 31.16
N ARG A 709 20.92 39.93 31.84
CA ARG A 709 20.69 41.37 31.70
C ARG A 709 21.91 42.05 31.11
N VAL A 710 21.67 43.00 30.21
CA VAL A 710 22.72 43.83 29.60
C VAL A 710 22.47 45.28 29.99
N PHE A 711 23.52 45.98 30.45
CA PHE A 711 23.45 47.38 30.81
C PHE A 711 24.43 48.19 29.96
N GLN A 712 23.95 49.26 29.37
CA GLN A 712 24.74 50.26 28.67
C GLN A 712 25.36 51.22 29.69
N ALA A 713 26.59 51.68 29.45
CA ALA A 713 27.17 52.77 30.25
C ALA A 713 26.24 54.00 30.31
N GLY A 714 26.05 54.53 31.52
CA GLY A 714 24.94 55.40 31.90
C GLY A 714 23.81 54.69 32.67
N GLY A 715 23.90 53.37 32.87
CA GLY A 715 22.99 52.60 33.72
C GLY A 715 21.68 52.14 33.06
N ASN A 716 21.51 52.36 31.76
CA ASN A 716 20.32 51.94 31.02
C ASN A 716 20.36 50.43 30.74
N GLU A 717 19.32 49.71 31.10
CA GLU A 717 19.12 48.29 30.77
C GLU A 717 18.71 48.17 29.29
N ILE A 718 19.40 47.31 28.54
CA ILE A 718 19.13 47.01 27.13
C ILE A 718 18.28 45.75 27.05
N LEU A 719 17.18 45.80 26.30
CA LEU A 719 16.13 44.78 26.28
C LEU A 719 16.01 44.19 24.87
N GLY A 720 16.24 42.88 24.74
CA GLY A 720 16.25 42.20 23.43
C GLY A 720 15.95 40.71 23.54
N ASN A 721 15.78 40.06 22.39
CA ASN A 721 15.20 38.71 22.30
C ASN A 721 16.11 37.60 22.84
N ASN A 722 17.43 37.82 22.87
CA ASN A 722 18.42 36.92 23.45
C ASN A 722 19.68 37.69 23.85
N LEU A 723 20.58 37.03 24.59
CA LEU A 723 21.80 37.65 25.11
C LEU A 723 22.75 38.16 24.01
N GLN A 724 22.82 37.50 22.85
CA GLN A 724 23.66 37.96 21.75
C GLN A 724 23.11 39.26 21.15
N ASP A 725 21.80 39.32 20.89
CA ASP A 725 21.11 40.51 20.38
C ASP A 725 21.24 41.69 21.35
N MET A 726 21.05 41.47 22.66
CA MET A 726 21.20 42.55 23.66
C MET A 726 22.63 43.11 23.71
N ILE A 727 23.65 42.27 23.56
CA ILE A 727 25.06 42.72 23.49
C ILE A 727 25.33 43.44 22.16
N LEU A 728 24.79 42.95 21.04
CA LEU A 728 24.92 43.57 19.72
C LEU A 728 24.21 44.93 19.65
N GLU A 729 23.04 45.06 20.28
CA GLU A 729 22.27 46.30 20.36
C GLU A 729 22.96 47.32 21.27
N ALA A 730 23.43 46.92 22.45
CA ALA A 730 24.25 47.77 23.31
C ALA A 730 25.49 48.28 22.57
N ALA A 731 26.22 47.39 21.90
CA ALA A 731 27.36 47.75 21.07
C ALA A 731 26.98 48.64 19.85
N GLY A 732 25.78 48.46 19.29
CA GLY A 732 25.22 49.34 18.24
C GLY A 732 24.87 50.74 18.75
N ASN A 733 24.31 50.84 19.96
CA ASN A 733 24.05 52.09 20.66
C ASN A 733 25.37 52.81 21.01
N SER A 734 26.41 52.06 21.40
CA SER A 734 27.78 52.57 21.53
C SER A 734 28.33 53.13 20.20
N LEU A 735 28.03 52.52 19.05
CA LEU A 735 28.42 53.05 17.74
C LEU A 735 27.66 54.33 17.36
N GLN A 736 26.37 54.46 17.71
CA GLN A 736 25.60 55.69 17.44
C GLN A 736 26.11 56.87 18.28
N ARG A 737 26.50 56.64 19.54
CA ARG A 737 27.17 57.62 20.40
C ARG A 737 28.51 58.10 19.81
N LEU A 738 29.17 57.27 19.02
CA LEU A 738 30.46 57.55 18.38
C LEU A 738 30.33 58.17 16.97
N TYR A 739 29.23 57.92 16.25
CA TYR A 739 29.03 58.33 14.85
C TYR A 739 27.54 58.71 14.53
N PRO A 740 27.01 59.82 15.08
CA PRO A 740 25.57 60.15 15.03
C PRO A 740 24.95 60.42 13.64
N GLN A 741 25.73 60.81 12.62
CA GLN A 741 25.23 61.14 11.27
C GLN A 741 25.50 60.03 10.23
N PHE A 742 26.01 58.86 10.67
CA PHE A 742 26.44 57.78 9.79
C PHE A 742 25.36 57.26 8.83
N TYR A 743 24.12 57.19 9.31
CA TYR A 743 22.96 56.64 8.59
C TYR A 743 22.66 57.34 7.26
N VAL A 744 23.09 58.60 7.08
CA VAL A 744 22.72 59.42 5.92
C VAL A 744 23.26 58.86 4.60
N ALA A 745 24.49 58.29 4.61
CA ALA A 745 25.17 57.79 3.42
C ALA A 745 25.44 56.29 3.41
N ASP A 746 24.79 55.58 4.32
CA ASP A 746 25.03 54.17 4.58
C ASP A 746 24.46 53.24 3.48
N HIS A 747 25.28 52.90 2.48
CA HIS A 747 24.95 51.85 1.51
C HIS A 747 26.19 51.16 0.93
N ASN A 748 26.11 49.85 0.67
CA ASN A 748 27.14 49.05 -0.02
C ASN A 748 27.24 49.31 -1.55
N GLY A 749 26.40 50.19 -2.09
CA GLY A 749 26.20 50.30 -3.54
C GLY A 749 27.09 51.33 -4.21
N TRP A 750 27.67 52.24 -3.43
CA TRP A 750 28.22 53.49 -3.95
C TRP A 750 29.44 53.34 -4.87
N GLU A 751 30.21 52.26 -4.76
CA GLU A 751 31.28 51.91 -5.72
C GLU A 751 30.69 51.59 -7.12
N LYS A 752 29.55 50.89 -7.16
CA LYS A 752 28.80 50.60 -8.39
C LYS A 752 28.06 51.83 -8.91
N VAL A 753 27.54 52.67 -8.01
CA VAL A 753 27.01 54.00 -8.36
C VAL A 753 28.07 54.82 -9.09
N TYR A 754 29.26 54.96 -8.50
CA TYR A 754 30.37 55.71 -9.07
C TYR A 754 30.76 55.19 -10.47
N SER A 755 30.96 53.87 -10.58
CA SER A 755 31.42 53.25 -11.83
C SER A 755 30.35 53.16 -12.93
N ASN A 756 29.05 53.13 -12.59
CA ASN A 756 27.95 53.23 -13.55
C ASN A 756 27.69 54.67 -13.98
N ALA A 757 27.76 55.63 -13.04
CA ALA A 757 27.64 57.05 -13.35
C ALA A 757 28.77 57.50 -14.28
N LYS A 758 30.06 57.18 -14.00
CA LYS A 758 31.16 57.55 -14.91
C LYS A 758 31.00 56.98 -16.33
N LYS A 759 30.29 55.85 -16.51
CA LYS A 759 29.94 55.28 -17.83
C LYS A 759 28.76 55.96 -18.52
N GLY A 760 28.07 56.88 -17.84
CA GLY A 760 26.91 57.60 -18.37
C GLY A 760 25.56 56.93 -18.15
N SER A 761 25.43 55.95 -17.23
CA SER A 761 24.12 55.33 -16.93
C SER A 761 23.24 56.32 -16.16
N PRO A 762 22.04 56.69 -16.67
CA PRO A 762 21.17 57.66 -16.00
C PRO A 762 20.57 57.10 -14.69
N ASP A 763 20.47 55.77 -14.58
CA ASP A 763 19.89 55.07 -13.43
C ASP A 763 20.94 54.60 -12.41
N ALA A 764 22.13 55.22 -12.38
CA ALA A 764 23.24 54.78 -11.55
C ALA A 764 22.92 54.70 -10.03
N LEU A 765 21.97 55.48 -9.51
CA LEU A 765 21.52 55.39 -8.11
C LEU A 765 20.71 54.11 -7.76
N LYS A 766 20.24 53.34 -8.74
CA LYS A 766 19.64 52.01 -8.46
C LYS A 766 20.60 51.09 -7.71
N ALA A 767 21.92 51.26 -7.93
CA ALA A 767 22.92 50.51 -7.19
C ALA A 767 22.88 50.77 -5.67
N VAL A 768 22.30 51.90 -5.23
CA VAL A 768 22.01 52.23 -3.82
C VAL A 768 20.51 52.28 -3.52
N GLY A 769 19.72 51.45 -4.22
CA GLY A 769 18.29 51.25 -3.95
C GLY A 769 17.41 52.47 -4.21
N TYR A 770 17.93 53.51 -4.88
CA TYR A 770 17.24 54.77 -5.05
C TYR A 770 16.88 55.00 -6.52
N GLU A 771 15.58 54.92 -6.84
CA GLU A 771 15.05 55.00 -8.21
C GLU A 771 14.38 56.36 -8.55
N GLY A 772 14.39 57.32 -7.62
CA GLY A 772 13.84 58.67 -7.80
C GLY A 772 14.85 59.67 -8.36
N GLU A 773 14.55 60.97 -8.30
CA GLU A 773 15.47 62.02 -8.76
C GLU A 773 16.76 62.05 -7.93
N PRO A 774 17.96 61.97 -8.54
CA PRO A 774 19.22 62.12 -7.83
C PRO A 774 19.37 63.47 -7.12
N ALA A 775 18.60 64.50 -7.48
CA ALA A 775 18.47 65.76 -6.73
C ALA A 775 17.93 65.58 -5.30
N THR A 776 17.06 64.61 -5.07
CA THR A 776 16.30 64.45 -3.81
C THR A 776 16.77 63.27 -2.94
N ASN A 777 17.71 62.45 -3.42
CA ASN A 777 18.41 61.44 -2.62
C ASN A 777 19.14 62.10 -1.42
N PRO A 778 19.08 61.56 -0.18
CA PRO A 778 19.65 62.20 1.01
C PRO A 778 21.16 62.50 0.95
N VAL A 779 21.98 61.62 0.38
CA VAL A 779 23.44 61.84 0.25
C VAL A 779 23.70 62.93 -0.75
N CYS A 780 23.14 62.77 -1.95
CA CYS A 780 23.25 63.75 -3.01
C CYS A 780 22.74 65.13 -2.57
N LYS A 781 21.65 65.20 -1.79
CA LYS A 781 21.08 66.43 -1.25
C LYS A 781 21.98 67.12 -0.22
N ASN A 782 22.61 66.38 0.69
CA ASN A 782 23.58 66.95 1.64
C ASN A 782 24.85 67.43 0.92
N ILE A 783 25.35 66.64 -0.02
CA ILE A 783 26.46 66.99 -0.91
C ILE A 783 26.14 68.28 -1.69
N LEU A 784 24.98 68.37 -2.34
CA LEU A 784 24.48 69.56 -3.04
C LEU A 784 24.35 70.79 -2.14
N GLY A 785 23.82 70.63 -0.92
CA GLY A 785 23.66 71.71 0.05
C GLY A 785 25.01 72.31 0.46
N PHE A 786 26.01 71.46 0.73
CA PHE A 786 27.38 71.88 1.01
C PHE A 786 28.08 72.55 -0.19
N ILE A 787 27.67 72.17 -1.41
CA ILE A 787 28.25 72.59 -2.69
C ILE A 787 27.72 73.94 -3.21
N ALA A 788 26.65 74.49 -2.65
CA ALA A 788 25.86 75.57 -3.27
C ALA A 788 26.63 76.82 -3.76
N GLY A 789 27.76 77.18 -3.14
CA GLY A 789 28.64 78.29 -3.56
C GLY A 789 29.82 77.89 -4.46
N GLY A 790 30.10 76.60 -4.59
CA GLY A 790 31.33 76.04 -5.16
C GLY A 790 32.31 75.58 -4.06
N LYS A 791 32.77 74.33 -4.14
CA LYS A 791 33.62 73.67 -3.12
C LYS A 791 34.57 72.66 -3.75
N LYS A 792 35.75 72.46 -3.15
CA LYS A 792 36.81 71.56 -3.65
C LYS A 792 36.67 70.14 -3.07
N GLY A 793 36.78 69.13 -3.93
CA GLY A 793 36.51 67.73 -3.55
C GLY A 793 37.30 67.15 -2.37
N SER A 794 38.50 67.66 -2.04
CA SER A 794 39.26 67.19 -0.87
C SER A 794 38.66 67.66 0.46
N GLU A 795 38.15 68.90 0.52
CA GLU A 795 37.40 69.43 1.67
C GLU A 795 36.11 68.64 1.89
N ILE A 796 35.50 68.19 0.78
CA ILE A 796 34.26 67.44 0.77
C ILE A 796 34.44 66.03 1.39
N ARG A 797 35.58 65.34 1.21
CA ARG A 797 35.75 63.98 1.79
C ARG A 797 35.95 63.97 3.32
N SER A 798 37.00 64.59 3.84
CA SER A 798 37.34 64.49 5.29
C SER A 798 36.21 64.98 6.19
N HIS A 799 35.45 66.01 5.79
CA HIS A 799 34.31 66.50 6.58
C HIS A 799 33.24 65.44 6.86
N PHE A 800 33.10 64.43 6.00
CA PHE A 800 32.09 63.36 6.13
C PHE A 800 32.69 61.99 6.52
N GLU A 801 34.01 61.81 6.56
CA GLU A 801 34.67 60.54 6.95
C GLU A 801 35.08 60.50 8.44
N ASP A 802 35.21 61.65 9.10
CA ASP A 802 35.65 61.80 10.50
C ASP A 802 34.48 61.80 11.54
N GLU A 803 34.76 62.13 12.81
CA GLU A 803 33.77 62.20 13.91
C GLU A 803 32.50 63.00 13.54
N ASN A 804 31.38 62.58 14.13
CA ASN A 804 29.99 62.87 13.72
C ASN A 804 29.51 62.05 12.51
N PHE A 805 30.21 62.04 11.38
CA PHE A 805 29.69 61.44 10.14
C PHE A 805 30.17 60.00 9.89
N GLY A 806 31.48 59.76 9.79
CA GLY A 806 32.02 58.41 9.60
C GLY A 806 31.63 57.69 8.30
N TRP A 807 31.16 58.39 7.26
CA TRP A 807 30.70 57.81 5.99
C TRP A 807 31.82 57.08 5.23
N SER A 808 31.47 56.22 4.27
CA SER A 808 32.47 55.56 3.41
C SER A 808 32.88 56.45 2.23
N GLY A 809 34.17 56.41 1.87
CA GLY A 809 34.71 57.17 0.72
C GLY A 809 34.12 56.77 -0.64
N ASP A 810 33.49 55.60 -0.74
CA ASP A 810 32.66 55.23 -1.89
C ASP A 810 31.39 56.08 -1.98
N ALA A 811 30.72 56.35 -0.85
CA ALA A 811 29.50 57.15 -0.81
C ALA A 811 29.72 58.59 -1.27
N MET A 812 30.84 59.18 -0.85
CA MET A 812 31.24 60.53 -1.27
C MET A 812 31.48 60.60 -2.78
N ASP A 813 32.28 59.68 -3.33
CA ASP A 813 32.63 59.68 -4.75
C ASP A 813 31.42 59.34 -5.63
N GLY A 814 30.62 58.34 -5.24
CA GLY A 814 29.42 57.93 -5.96
C GLY A 814 28.36 59.01 -6.01
N GLY A 815 28.10 59.70 -4.89
CA GLY A 815 27.16 60.82 -4.83
C GLY A 815 27.55 61.97 -5.77
N ILE A 816 28.82 62.40 -5.71
CA ILE A 816 29.34 63.45 -6.62
C ILE A 816 29.23 63.01 -8.09
N GLN A 817 29.64 61.78 -8.43
CA GLN A 817 29.68 61.34 -9.83
C GLN A 817 28.29 61.13 -10.44
N VAL A 818 27.32 60.62 -9.68
CA VAL A 818 25.90 60.51 -10.11
C VAL A 818 25.35 61.86 -10.49
N LEU A 819 25.51 62.80 -9.57
CA LEU A 819 24.98 64.12 -9.71
C LEU A 819 25.57 64.71 -11.02
N LEU A 820 26.87 64.50 -11.27
CA LEU A 820 27.62 65.13 -12.37
C LEU A 820 27.17 64.62 -13.74
N VAL A 821 26.56 63.44 -13.78
CA VAL A 821 26.27 62.70 -15.01
C VAL A 821 24.82 62.81 -15.45
N ALA A 822 23.85 62.81 -14.53
CA ALA A 822 22.43 62.87 -14.87
C ALA A 822 21.95 64.29 -15.29
N GLY A 823 22.89 65.17 -15.69
CA GLY A 823 22.62 66.58 -15.98
C GLY A 823 22.59 67.48 -14.74
N LEU A 824 22.89 66.95 -13.55
CA LEU A 824 22.76 67.70 -12.31
C LEU A 824 23.94 68.66 -12.20
N ILE A 825 25.04 68.20 -11.60
CA ILE A 825 26.12 69.07 -11.20
C ILE A 825 27.06 69.34 -12.39
N ARG A 826 27.66 70.53 -12.49
CA ARG A 826 28.63 70.90 -13.55
C ARG A 826 30.02 71.15 -12.97
N ALA A 827 31.07 70.66 -13.63
CA ALA A 827 32.45 70.71 -13.17
C ALA A 827 33.31 71.83 -13.79
N GLN A 828 34.25 72.36 -13.02
CA GLN A 828 35.25 73.35 -13.45
C GLN A 828 36.65 73.06 -12.88
N ASP A 829 37.70 73.43 -13.62
CA ASP A 829 39.11 73.34 -13.22
C ASP A 829 39.63 74.58 -12.47
N GLU A 830 40.92 74.58 -12.09
CA GLU A 830 41.58 75.71 -11.41
C GLU A 830 41.82 76.95 -12.31
N HIS A 831 41.44 76.88 -13.59
CA HIS A 831 41.42 78.00 -14.55
C HIS A 831 39.98 78.41 -14.95
N GLY A 832 38.96 77.78 -14.39
CA GLY A 832 37.55 78.06 -14.62
C GLY A 832 36.94 77.40 -15.87
N GLN A 833 37.70 76.59 -16.62
CA GLN A 833 37.16 75.86 -17.78
C GLN A 833 36.29 74.67 -17.34
N GLY A 834 35.27 74.35 -18.14
CA GLY A 834 34.33 73.27 -17.85
C GLY A 834 34.92 71.89 -18.13
N ILE A 835 34.71 70.92 -17.23
CA ILE A 835 35.21 69.54 -17.36
C ILE A 835 34.06 68.60 -17.73
N ASP A 836 34.28 67.66 -18.66
CA ASP A 836 33.29 66.63 -19.00
C ASP A 836 33.06 65.66 -17.81
N PRO A 837 31.79 65.40 -17.42
CA PRO A 837 31.43 64.45 -16.38
C PRO A 837 32.11 63.07 -16.42
N ARG A 838 32.34 62.54 -17.61
CA ARG A 838 32.80 61.16 -17.86
C ARG A 838 34.31 61.06 -17.90
N GLU A 839 35.02 62.14 -18.24
CA GLU A 839 36.49 62.15 -18.30
C GLU A 839 37.14 62.26 -16.92
N LEU A 840 36.49 62.94 -15.95
CA LEU A 840 36.97 63.12 -14.57
C LEU A 840 37.34 61.78 -13.88
N GLU A 841 38.58 61.63 -13.41
CA GLU A 841 39.03 60.43 -12.71
C GLU A 841 38.83 60.47 -11.19
N ARG A 842 38.64 59.30 -10.56
CA ARG A 842 38.40 59.15 -9.10
C ARG A 842 39.51 59.77 -8.23
N LYS A 843 40.75 59.76 -8.74
CA LYS A 843 41.93 60.38 -8.10
C LYS A 843 42.00 61.91 -8.28
N ALA A 844 41.25 62.46 -9.23
CA ALA A 844 41.20 63.89 -9.56
C ALA A 844 39.99 64.63 -8.93
N ILE A 845 38.92 63.91 -8.54
CA ILE A 845 37.72 64.47 -7.87
C ILE A 845 38.08 65.44 -6.74
N GLY A 846 39.14 65.14 -5.98
CA GLY A 846 39.67 65.97 -4.90
C GLY A 846 40.06 67.42 -5.28
N LYS A 847 39.93 67.81 -6.56
CA LYS A 847 40.37 69.10 -7.10
C LYS A 847 39.27 69.93 -7.85
N VAL A 848 37.95 69.60 -7.79
CA VAL A 848 36.85 70.06 -8.73
C VAL A 848 35.47 70.49 -8.04
N ILE A 849 34.41 71.03 -8.75
CA ILE A 849 33.14 71.84 -8.32
C ILE A 849 31.75 71.49 -9.07
N PHE A 850 30.47 71.92 -8.69
CA PHE A 850 29.13 71.19 -8.93
C PHE A 850 27.63 71.90 -8.75
N LYS A 851 26.39 71.58 -9.41
CA LYS A 851 24.80 71.71 -9.09
C LYS A 851 23.49 71.12 -10.01
N VAL A 852 22.59 70.05 -9.79
CA VAL A 852 21.02 69.95 -10.18
C VAL A 852 20.03 68.99 -11.16
N GLU A 853 19.54 67.67 -11.08
CA GLU A 853 18.37 66.91 -11.87
C GLU A 853 17.83 65.36 -11.59
N SER A 854 17.44 64.40 -12.56
CA SER A 854 16.43 63.19 -12.48
C SER A 854 16.70 61.62 -12.88
N SER A 855 15.69 60.70 -13.24
CA SER A 855 15.52 59.18 -12.89
C SER A 855 14.80 58.03 -13.81
N THR A 856 14.74 56.66 -13.51
CA THR A 856 13.95 55.51 -14.25
C THR A 856 13.77 53.99 -13.65
N VAL A 857 13.13 52.95 -14.32
CA VAL A 857 12.37 51.67 -13.77
C VAL A 857 12.66 50.12 -14.24
N THR A 858 11.71 49.09 -14.23
CA THR A 858 11.82 47.53 -14.12
C THR A 858 10.95 46.47 -15.01
N THR A 859 10.48 45.20 -14.62
CA THR A 859 10.16 44.00 -15.58
C THR A 859 9.15 42.70 -15.47
N PRO A 860 9.10 41.67 -14.53
CA PRO A 860 8.94 40.13 -14.79
C PRO A 860 7.66 39.15 -15.13
N GLN A 861 7.23 38.21 -14.22
CA GLN A 861 6.28 36.99 -14.15
C GLN A 861 6.05 35.89 -15.24
N ARG A 862 6.18 36.12 -16.55
CA ARG A 862 5.54 35.28 -17.61
C ARG A 862 5.94 33.79 -17.69
N LEU A 863 7.05 33.37 -17.06
CA LEU A 863 7.60 32.01 -17.20
C LEU A 863 6.74 30.91 -16.55
N GLN A 864 6.00 31.22 -15.48
CA GLN A 864 5.23 30.18 -14.75
C GLN A 864 3.93 29.79 -15.47
N VAL A 865 3.24 30.76 -16.10
CA VAL A 865 2.02 30.50 -16.90
C VAL A 865 2.29 29.49 -18.02
N ARG A 866 3.45 29.58 -18.67
CA ARG A 866 3.90 28.62 -19.71
C ARG A 866 3.92 27.17 -19.21
N LYS A 867 4.33 26.91 -17.97
CA LYS A 867 4.40 25.56 -17.40
C LYS A 867 3.01 24.95 -17.21
N LEU A 868 2.04 25.77 -16.79
CA LEU A 868 0.65 25.35 -16.64
C LEU A 868 0.03 24.95 -17.99
N LEU A 869 0.24 25.76 -19.02
CA LEU A 869 -0.23 25.47 -20.39
C LEU A 869 0.36 24.15 -20.95
N GLN A 870 1.63 23.86 -20.66
CA GLN A 870 2.29 22.61 -21.05
C GLN A 870 1.70 21.36 -20.39
N LYS A 871 1.14 21.46 -19.17
CA LYS A 871 0.58 20.30 -18.44
C LYS A 871 -0.63 19.66 -19.15
N LEU A 872 -1.38 20.45 -19.94
CA LEU A 872 -2.47 19.96 -20.82
C LEU A 872 -2.05 19.85 -22.29
N GLY A 873 -0.74 19.83 -22.57
CA GLY A 873 -0.20 19.71 -23.93
C GLY A 873 -0.67 20.82 -24.88
N CYS A 874 -0.86 22.05 -24.39
CA CYS A 874 -1.20 23.19 -25.24
C CYS A 874 0.07 23.74 -25.91
N GLN A 875 0.00 24.10 -27.18
CA GLN A 875 1.17 24.56 -27.95
C GLN A 875 1.17 26.08 -28.08
N PHE A 876 2.26 26.75 -27.70
CA PHE A 876 2.40 28.21 -27.74
C PHE A 876 3.77 28.65 -28.24
N LYS A 877 3.86 29.89 -28.74
CA LYS A 877 5.15 30.57 -29.00
C LYS A 877 5.50 31.54 -27.87
N GLN A 878 6.78 31.85 -27.74
CA GLN A 878 7.28 32.78 -26.72
C GLN A 878 6.80 34.22 -27.00
N GLY A 879 6.07 34.81 -26.04
CA GLY A 879 5.46 36.14 -26.19
C GLY A 879 4.02 36.14 -26.73
N GLU A 880 3.52 34.97 -27.17
CA GLU A 880 2.14 34.78 -27.64
C GLU A 880 1.26 34.10 -26.56
N GLU A 881 1.63 34.15 -25.28
CA GLU A 881 0.99 33.35 -24.22
C GLU A 881 -0.52 33.60 -24.08
N LEU A 882 -0.98 34.83 -24.36
CA LEU A 882 -2.39 35.21 -24.35
C LEU A 882 -3.24 34.48 -25.40
N ALA A 883 -2.65 34.09 -26.55
CA ALA A 883 -3.40 33.51 -27.66
C ALA A 883 -3.86 32.06 -27.40
N VAL A 884 -3.27 31.38 -26.40
CA VAL A 884 -3.45 29.94 -26.15
C VAL A 884 -4.33 29.65 -24.92
N ILE A 885 -4.71 30.70 -24.18
CA ILE A 885 -5.63 30.60 -23.03
C ILE A 885 -6.99 29.97 -23.42
N PRO A 886 -7.62 30.28 -24.57
CA PRO A 886 -8.90 29.65 -24.95
C PRO A 886 -8.80 28.13 -25.16
N GLU A 887 -7.69 27.64 -25.74
CA GLU A 887 -7.45 26.20 -25.93
C GLU A 887 -7.31 25.47 -24.57
N PHE A 888 -6.58 26.09 -23.64
CA PHE A 888 -6.40 25.57 -22.28
C PHE A 888 -7.72 25.46 -21.52
N LEU A 889 -8.58 26.50 -21.57
CA LEU A 889 -9.90 26.49 -20.94
C LEU A 889 -10.83 25.42 -21.57
N GLN A 890 -10.80 25.25 -22.89
CA GLN A 890 -11.56 24.21 -23.58
C GLN A 890 -11.13 22.80 -23.14
N LYS A 891 -9.82 22.55 -23.01
CA LYS A 891 -9.27 21.27 -22.54
C LYS A 891 -9.64 20.98 -21.08
N MET A 892 -9.61 21.99 -20.21
CA MET A 892 -10.07 21.85 -18.82
C MET A 892 -11.55 21.47 -18.72
N ASN A 893 -12.44 22.12 -19.48
CA ASN A 893 -13.87 21.77 -19.50
C ASN A 893 -14.10 20.35 -20.05
N GLY A 894 -13.39 19.95 -21.10
CA GLY A 894 -13.45 18.58 -21.63
C GLY A 894 -12.96 17.52 -20.64
N LEU A 895 -12.01 17.86 -19.78
CA LEU A 895 -11.51 17.00 -18.71
C LEU A 895 -12.52 16.87 -17.55
N ALA A 896 -13.14 17.98 -17.12
CA ALA A 896 -14.22 17.96 -16.12
C ALA A 896 -15.40 17.05 -16.55
N HIS A 897 -15.81 17.12 -17.82
CA HIS A 897 -16.85 16.25 -18.40
C HIS A 897 -16.48 14.75 -18.50
N ARG A 898 -15.19 14.38 -18.41
CA ARG A 898 -14.76 12.97 -18.28
C ARG A 898 -14.69 12.51 -16.82
N ALA A 899 -14.47 13.44 -15.88
CA ALA A 899 -14.31 13.17 -14.46
C ALA A 899 -15.62 12.99 -13.67
N GLY A 900 -16.79 13.33 -14.25
CA GLY A 900 -18.11 13.19 -13.61
C GLY A 900 -19.27 13.27 -14.62
N GLY A 901 -20.51 13.21 -14.13
CA GLY A 901 -21.72 13.33 -14.96
C GLY A 901 -22.97 12.69 -14.36
N GLU A 902 -23.70 11.94 -15.18
CA GLU A 902 -24.90 11.18 -14.79
C GLU A 902 -24.57 10.00 -13.87
N ALA A 903 -25.51 9.63 -12.98
CA ALA A 903 -25.38 8.47 -12.10
C ALA A 903 -25.13 7.16 -12.90
N PRO A 904 -24.38 6.18 -12.35
CA PRO A 904 -23.69 6.14 -11.05
C PRO A 904 -22.36 6.92 -11.00
N LYS A 905 -21.98 7.74 -12.01
CA LYS A 905 -20.71 8.48 -11.98
C LYS A 905 -20.71 9.53 -10.84
N PRO A 906 -19.51 9.96 -10.38
CA PRO A 906 -19.37 11.18 -9.57
C PRO A 906 -20.06 12.40 -10.22
N GLU A 907 -20.30 13.43 -9.41
CA GLU A 907 -20.84 14.70 -9.92
C GLU A 907 -19.80 15.41 -10.80
N LEU A 908 -20.26 16.31 -11.67
CA LEU A 908 -19.35 17.13 -12.49
C LEU A 908 -18.48 18.02 -11.57
N PRO A 909 -17.14 18.05 -11.72
CA PRO A 909 -16.31 18.96 -10.96
C PRO A 909 -16.68 20.43 -11.20
N ASN A 910 -16.49 21.28 -10.17
CA ASN A 910 -16.74 22.71 -10.31
C ASN A 910 -15.76 23.37 -11.29
N ILE A 911 -16.30 24.15 -12.22
CA ILE A 911 -15.58 24.88 -13.28
C ILE A 911 -15.62 26.41 -13.11
N SER A 912 -16.16 26.93 -12.00
CA SER A 912 -16.35 28.38 -11.81
C SER A 912 -15.07 29.21 -11.94
N SER A 913 -13.92 28.71 -11.45
CA SER A 913 -12.64 29.42 -11.54
C SER A 913 -12.09 29.51 -12.98
N LEU A 914 -12.55 28.65 -13.90
CA LEU A 914 -12.24 28.70 -15.33
C LEU A 914 -13.09 29.77 -16.04
N GLU A 915 -14.37 29.89 -15.66
CA GLU A 915 -15.28 30.91 -16.21
C GLU A 915 -14.83 32.33 -15.84
N GLU A 916 -14.30 32.53 -14.63
CA GLU A 916 -13.74 33.82 -14.18
C GLU A 916 -12.51 34.22 -15.02
N ILE A 917 -11.56 33.30 -15.24
CA ILE A 917 -10.36 33.56 -16.08
C ILE A 917 -10.75 33.91 -17.53
N ARG A 918 -11.90 33.42 -18.01
CA ARG A 918 -12.45 33.73 -19.35
C ARG A 918 -12.99 35.16 -19.47
N LEU A 919 -13.22 35.88 -18.36
CA LEU A 919 -13.78 37.23 -18.35
C LEU A 919 -12.72 38.35 -18.32
N GLU A 920 -11.46 38.02 -18.02
CA GLU A 920 -10.35 38.98 -17.94
C GLU A 920 -9.68 39.26 -19.30
N VAL A 921 -8.95 40.37 -19.41
CA VAL A 921 -8.35 40.83 -20.69
C VAL A 921 -6.88 41.27 -20.53
N GLY A 922 -6.04 40.92 -21.50
CA GLY A 922 -4.68 41.47 -21.62
C GLY A 922 -3.73 41.04 -20.50
N ASN A 923 -2.84 41.94 -20.05
CA ASN A 923 -1.84 41.58 -19.03
C ASN A 923 -2.45 41.15 -17.68
N GLU A 924 -3.71 41.51 -17.40
CA GLU A 924 -4.44 41.07 -16.19
C GLU A 924 -4.76 39.57 -16.25
N GLN A 925 -5.23 39.07 -17.40
CA GLN A 925 -5.52 37.64 -17.61
C GLN A 925 -4.28 36.74 -17.44
N LEU A 926 -3.08 37.23 -17.81
CA LEU A 926 -1.82 36.55 -17.51
C LEU A 926 -1.47 36.54 -16.01
N LEU A 927 -1.85 37.59 -15.28
CA LEU A 927 -1.62 37.71 -13.84
C LEU A 927 -2.58 36.79 -13.06
N SER A 928 -3.83 36.63 -13.49
CA SER A 928 -4.79 35.72 -12.85
C SER A 928 -4.45 34.25 -13.07
N LEU A 929 -4.04 33.84 -14.28
CA LEU A 929 -3.46 32.51 -14.51
C LEU A 929 -2.19 32.26 -13.68
N TYR A 930 -1.36 33.28 -13.45
CA TYR A 930 -0.21 33.19 -12.56
C TYR A 930 -0.63 32.99 -11.10
N ASN A 931 -1.65 33.74 -10.65
CA ASN A 931 -2.16 33.69 -9.27
C ASN A 931 -2.85 32.34 -8.94
N ARG A 932 -3.57 31.74 -9.91
CA ARG A 932 -4.36 30.49 -9.73
C ARG A 932 -3.64 29.22 -10.20
N LYS A 933 -2.35 29.32 -10.55
CA LYS A 933 -1.57 28.23 -11.17
C LYS A 933 -1.60 26.91 -10.38
N ASP A 934 -1.58 26.96 -9.04
CA ASP A 934 -1.38 25.78 -8.20
C ASP A 934 -2.70 25.02 -8.00
N GLU A 935 -3.83 25.74 -7.85
CA GLU A 935 -5.20 25.21 -7.89
C GLU A 935 -5.45 24.45 -9.20
N LEU A 936 -5.21 25.11 -10.34
CA LEU A 936 -5.40 24.53 -11.66
C LEU A 936 -4.48 23.32 -11.89
N THR A 937 -3.25 23.36 -11.35
CA THR A 937 -2.30 22.24 -11.41
C THR A 937 -2.83 21.00 -10.67
N GLN A 938 -3.46 21.17 -9.50
CA GLN A 938 -4.05 20.07 -8.73
C GLN A 938 -5.35 19.54 -9.38
N ALA A 939 -6.20 20.42 -9.89
CA ALA A 939 -7.43 20.05 -10.59
C ALA A 939 -7.15 19.14 -11.80
N ILE A 940 -6.11 19.44 -12.59
CA ILE A 940 -5.68 18.62 -13.72
C ILE A 940 -5.34 17.17 -13.28
N ASP A 941 -4.61 16.98 -12.19
CA ASP A 941 -4.23 15.64 -11.74
C ASP A 941 -5.43 14.85 -11.21
N TYR A 942 -6.26 15.50 -10.40
CA TYR A 942 -7.44 14.89 -9.79
C TYR A 942 -8.48 14.48 -10.84
N TRP A 943 -8.78 15.34 -11.82
CA TRP A 943 -9.78 15.04 -12.85
C TRP A 943 -9.30 13.98 -13.85
N ASN A 944 -8.01 13.92 -14.18
CA ASN A 944 -7.47 12.80 -14.98
C ASN A 944 -7.59 11.48 -14.24
N ASN A 945 -7.29 11.44 -12.92
CA ASN A 945 -7.46 10.23 -12.11
C ASN A 945 -8.92 9.75 -12.08
N LEU A 946 -9.88 10.66 -11.86
CA LEU A 946 -11.31 10.34 -11.92
C LEU A 946 -11.73 9.80 -13.30
N ALA A 947 -11.33 10.47 -14.38
CA ALA A 947 -11.65 10.05 -15.75
C ALA A 947 -11.14 8.63 -16.05
N GLU A 948 -9.87 8.32 -15.73
CA GLU A 948 -9.33 6.98 -15.90
C GLU A 948 -10.06 5.92 -15.06
N ARG A 949 -10.43 6.23 -13.81
CA ARG A 949 -11.16 5.30 -12.95
C ARG A 949 -12.58 5.04 -13.46
N ILE A 950 -13.26 6.06 -14.01
CA ILE A 950 -14.56 5.92 -14.67
C ILE A 950 -14.43 5.04 -15.92
N GLU A 951 -13.46 5.31 -16.79
CA GLU A 951 -13.24 4.55 -18.02
C GLU A 951 -12.92 3.07 -17.75
N ARG A 952 -12.29 2.75 -16.61
CA ARG A 952 -12.05 1.36 -16.13
C ARG A 952 -13.29 0.71 -15.53
N ARG A 953 -14.12 1.41 -14.74
CA ARG A 953 -15.30 0.85 -14.03
C ARG A 953 -16.56 0.77 -14.89
N TRP A 954 -16.75 1.71 -15.84
CA TRP A 954 -17.98 1.87 -16.62
C TRP A 954 -18.42 0.62 -17.42
N PRO A 955 -17.53 -0.19 -18.04
CA PRO A 955 -17.95 -1.42 -18.72
C PRO A 955 -18.61 -2.43 -17.78
N SER A 956 -18.10 -2.58 -16.55
CA SER A 956 -18.67 -3.48 -15.53
C SER A 956 -20.11 -3.09 -15.17
N TRP A 957 -20.41 -1.78 -15.11
CA TRP A 957 -21.76 -1.27 -14.86
C TRP A 957 -22.73 -1.61 -15.98
N ILE A 958 -22.30 -1.47 -17.25
CA ILE A 958 -23.11 -1.86 -18.41
C ILE A 958 -23.39 -3.37 -18.38
N SER A 959 -22.38 -4.20 -18.09
CA SER A 959 -22.53 -5.65 -17.94
C SER A 959 -23.52 -6.02 -16.82
N LEU A 960 -23.49 -5.34 -15.67
CA LEU A 960 -24.46 -5.54 -14.59
C LEU A 960 -25.90 -5.25 -15.06
N GLN A 961 -26.09 -4.12 -15.74
CA GLN A 961 -27.40 -3.71 -16.26
C GLN A 961 -27.92 -4.63 -17.38
N GLU A 962 -27.05 -5.20 -18.22
CA GLU A 962 -27.45 -6.23 -19.18
C GLU A 962 -27.85 -7.55 -18.51
N LEU A 963 -27.09 -8.03 -17.52
CA LEU A 963 -27.44 -9.25 -16.77
C LEU A 963 -28.79 -9.08 -16.06
N LEU A 964 -28.99 -7.99 -15.32
CA LEU A 964 -30.23 -7.70 -14.58
C LEU A 964 -31.48 -7.63 -15.47
N ARG A 965 -31.32 -7.22 -16.74
CA ARG A 965 -32.38 -7.20 -17.77
C ARG A 965 -32.81 -8.60 -18.22
N HIS A 966 -31.91 -9.58 -18.22
CA HIS A 966 -32.19 -10.96 -18.63
C HIS A 966 -32.49 -11.93 -17.47
N ALA A 967 -32.37 -11.46 -16.22
CA ALA A 967 -32.29 -12.30 -15.03
C ALA A 967 -33.62 -12.79 -14.41
N GLY A 968 -34.78 -12.45 -15.00
CA GLY A 968 -36.09 -12.86 -14.48
C GLY A 968 -36.46 -12.21 -13.14
N GLU A 969 -37.17 -12.96 -12.27
CA GLU A 969 -37.69 -12.50 -10.97
C GLU A 969 -37.21 -13.35 -9.77
N MET A 970 -36.03 -13.95 -9.86
CA MET A 970 -35.46 -14.71 -8.74
C MET A 970 -35.11 -13.79 -7.54
N LYS A 971 -35.27 -14.27 -6.30
CA LYS A 971 -34.99 -13.48 -5.08
C LYS A 971 -33.57 -12.87 -5.06
N ALA A 972 -32.56 -13.65 -5.42
CA ALA A 972 -31.17 -13.18 -5.50
C ALA A 972 -30.98 -12.06 -6.55
N VAL A 973 -31.82 -12.04 -7.60
CA VAL A 973 -31.81 -10.99 -8.63
C VAL A 973 -32.50 -9.73 -8.12
N GLN A 974 -33.57 -9.84 -7.33
CA GLN A 974 -34.20 -8.70 -6.65
C GLN A 974 -33.22 -8.04 -5.66
N GLU A 975 -32.51 -8.84 -4.85
CA GLU A 975 -31.46 -8.37 -3.94
C GLU A 975 -30.27 -7.70 -4.67
N ALA A 976 -29.96 -8.14 -5.90
CA ALA A 976 -28.96 -7.51 -6.74
C ALA A 976 -29.45 -6.22 -7.42
N ARG A 977 -30.72 -6.14 -7.87
CA ARG A 977 -31.34 -4.91 -8.38
C ARG A 977 -31.31 -3.80 -7.34
N GLN A 978 -31.76 -4.08 -6.11
CA GLN A 978 -31.77 -3.09 -5.03
C GLN A 978 -30.35 -2.57 -4.69
N GLN A 979 -29.32 -3.42 -4.82
CA GLN A 979 -27.93 -2.99 -4.65
C GLN A 979 -27.41 -2.17 -5.84
N ALA A 980 -27.80 -2.48 -7.07
CA ALA A 980 -27.50 -1.66 -8.24
C ALA A 980 -28.17 -0.28 -8.15
N GLU A 981 -29.47 -0.21 -7.82
CA GLU A 981 -30.21 1.02 -7.56
C GLU A 981 -29.53 1.87 -6.47
N THR A 982 -28.98 1.24 -5.42
CA THR A 982 -28.20 1.93 -4.40
C THR A 982 -26.90 2.51 -4.95
N ILE A 983 -26.15 1.73 -5.76
CA ILE A 983 -24.91 2.18 -6.41
C ILE A 983 -25.18 3.36 -7.36
N GLU A 984 -26.34 3.38 -8.03
CA GLU A 984 -26.79 4.47 -8.88
C GLU A 984 -27.13 5.72 -8.07
N HIS A 985 -28.08 5.63 -7.14
CA HIS A 985 -28.52 6.78 -6.33
C HIS A 985 -27.42 7.37 -5.44
N GLN A 986 -26.49 6.55 -4.92
CA GLN A 986 -25.35 7.01 -4.12
C GLN A 986 -24.06 7.25 -4.93
N ARG A 987 -24.12 7.17 -6.27
CA ARG A 987 -22.99 7.42 -7.19
C ARG A 987 -21.71 6.61 -6.91
N LEU A 988 -21.87 5.35 -6.48
CA LEU A 988 -20.80 4.50 -5.96
C LEU A 988 -19.96 3.80 -7.07
N LEU A 989 -19.98 4.28 -8.32
CA LEU A 989 -19.19 3.70 -9.43
C LEU A 989 -17.69 3.61 -9.13
N LEU A 990 -17.17 4.57 -8.35
CA LEU A 990 -15.76 4.67 -7.95
C LEU A 990 -15.50 4.30 -6.48
N ALA A 991 -16.42 3.59 -5.84
CA ALA A 991 -16.16 3.01 -4.53
C ALA A 991 -15.01 2.00 -4.60
N GLU A 992 -14.21 1.96 -3.53
CA GLU A 992 -13.25 0.87 -3.28
C GLU A 992 -13.61 0.20 -1.95
N PRO A 993 -13.64 -1.14 -1.87
CA PRO A 993 -13.49 -2.09 -2.97
C PRO A 993 -14.63 -2.01 -4.00
N ASP A 994 -14.40 -2.53 -5.21
CA ASP A 994 -15.39 -2.56 -6.30
C ASP A 994 -16.67 -3.29 -5.85
N LEU A 995 -17.80 -2.60 -5.88
CA LEU A 995 -19.11 -3.12 -5.48
C LEU A 995 -19.85 -3.80 -6.65
N ILE A 996 -19.48 -3.47 -7.90
CA ILE A 996 -20.16 -3.88 -9.13
C ILE A 996 -19.65 -5.25 -9.58
N GLN A 997 -18.33 -5.46 -9.60
CA GLN A 997 -17.73 -6.74 -10.04
C GLN A 997 -18.21 -7.96 -9.20
N PRO A 998 -18.29 -7.91 -7.86
CA PRO A 998 -18.88 -8.99 -7.07
C PRO A 998 -20.37 -9.24 -7.36
N LEU A 999 -21.16 -8.19 -7.65
CA LEU A 999 -22.57 -8.32 -8.04
C LEU A 999 -22.72 -8.96 -9.43
N VAL A 1000 -21.89 -8.57 -10.40
CA VAL A 1000 -21.82 -9.20 -11.73
C VAL A 1000 -21.54 -10.69 -11.59
N LYS A 1001 -20.49 -11.08 -10.86
CA LYS A 1001 -20.15 -12.50 -10.63
C LYS A 1001 -21.26 -13.27 -9.90
N SER A 1002 -21.83 -12.69 -8.84
CA SER A 1002 -22.90 -13.35 -8.08
C SER A 1002 -24.17 -13.55 -8.92
N LEU A 1003 -24.45 -12.66 -9.87
CA LEU A 1003 -25.51 -12.85 -10.85
C LEU A 1003 -25.11 -13.89 -11.89
N GLU A 1004 -23.89 -13.87 -12.42
CA GLU A 1004 -23.42 -14.88 -13.36
C GLU A 1004 -23.56 -16.30 -12.82
N ASP A 1005 -23.09 -16.57 -11.59
CA ASP A 1005 -23.17 -17.91 -11.00
C ASP A 1005 -24.63 -18.35 -10.74
N VAL A 1006 -25.51 -17.43 -10.31
CA VAL A 1006 -26.94 -17.71 -10.16
C VAL A 1006 -27.60 -18.01 -11.51
N LEU A 1007 -27.30 -17.20 -12.54
CA LEU A 1007 -27.89 -17.34 -13.88
C LEU A 1007 -27.34 -18.55 -14.64
N ARG A 1008 -26.04 -18.85 -14.51
CA ARG A 1008 -25.37 -20.06 -15.04
C ARG A 1008 -25.99 -21.31 -14.44
N LYS A 1009 -26.13 -21.35 -13.11
CA LYS A 1009 -26.73 -22.48 -12.38
C LYS A 1009 -28.21 -22.69 -12.73
N GLU A 1010 -29.00 -21.62 -12.79
CA GLU A 1010 -30.42 -21.73 -13.17
C GLU A 1010 -30.58 -22.15 -14.63
N LEU A 1011 -29.79 -21.57 -15.55
CA LEU A 1011 -29.85 -21.94 -16.98
C LEU A 1011 -29.45 -23.41 -17.21
N MET A 1012 -28.43 -23.91 -16.50
CA MET A 1012 -28.11 -25.34 -16.50
C MET A 1012 -29.20 -26.20 -15.86
N ALA A 1013 -29.83 -25.76 -14.77
CA ALA A 1013 -30.93 -26.49 -14.15
C ALA A 1013 -32.14 -26.60 -15.11
N GLN A 1014 -32.47 -25.55 -15.84
CA GLN A 1014 -33.54 -25.55 -16.86
C GLN A 1014 -33.16 -26.38 -18.09
N GLN A 1015 -31.92 -26.29 -18.57
CA GLN A 1015 -31.41 -27.16 -19.65
C GLN A 1015 -31.48 -28.64 -19.25
N LYS A 1016 -31.11 -28.98 -18.00
CA LYS A 1016 -31.23 -30.34 -17.46
C LYS A 1016 -32.69 -30.78 -17.35
N ARG A 1017 -33.60 -29.97 -16.83
CA ARG A 1017 -35.04 -30.29 -16.77
C ARG A 1017 -35.64 -30.54 -18.15
N TYR A 1018 -35.24 -29.75 -19.15
CA TYR A 1018 -35.61 -29.99 -20.55
C TYR A 1018 -35.02 -31.31 -21.08
N ALA A 1019 -33.77 -31.64 -20.77
CA ALA A 1019 -33.15 -32.91 -21.17
C ALA A 1019 -33.81 -34.14 -20.49
N ASP A 1020 -34.12 -34.05 -19.20
CA ASP A 1020 -34.77 -35.11 -18.43
C ASP A 1020 -36.21 -35.35 -18.93
N GLU A 1021 -37.00 -34.29 -19.21
CA GLU A 1021 -38.33 -34.43 -19.80
C GLU A 1021 -38.27 -34.89 -21.26
N LEU A 1022 -37.33 -34.39 -22.07
CA LEU A 1022 -37.11 -34.87 -23.45
C LEU A 1022 -36.78 -36.36 -23.46
N LYS A 1023 -35.94 -36.84 -22.54
CA LYS A 1023 -35.60 -38.26 -22.39
C LYS A 1023 -36.83 -39.08 -21.98
N LYS A 1024 -37.60 -38.62 -21.00
CA LYS A 1024 -38.86 -39.24 -20.57
C LYS A 1024 -39.89 -39.33 -21.69
N GLN A 1025 -40.04 -38.29 -22.51
CA GLN A 1025 -40.95 -38.26 -23.66
C GLN A 1025 -40.44 -39.13 -24.82
N LYS A 1026 -39.13 -39.16 -25.10
CA LYS A 1026 -38.51 -40.12 -26.04
C LYS A 1026 -38.77 -41.56 -25.61
N GLN A 1027 -38.56 -41.90 -24.33
CA GLN A 1027 -38.83 -43.25 -23.82
C GLN A 1027 -40.32 -43.65 -23.93
N GLN A 1028 -41.26 -42.72 -23.76
CA GLN A 1028 -42.68 -43.00 -24.00
C GLN A 1028 -42.98 -43.23 -25.50
N LEU A 1029 -42.35 -42.47 -26.39
CA LEU A 1029 -42.48 -42.63 -27.84
C LEU A 1029 -41.82 -43.93 -28.34
N GLU A 1030 -40.66 -44.29 -27.80
CA GLU A 1030 -39.95 -45.55 -28.07
C GLU A 1030 -40.67 -46.79 -27.50
N ALA A 1031 -41.55 -46.61 -26.50
CA ALA A 1031 -42.41 -47.68 -26.00
C ALA A 1031 -43.65 -47.92 -26.89
N ASP A 1032 -44.12 -46.91 -27.61
CA ASP A 1032 -45.32 -46.90 -28.43
C ASP A 1032 -45.26 -47.94 -29.57
N SER A 1033 -46.35 -48.69 -29.77
CA SER A 1033 -46.45 -49.71 -30.83
C SER A 1033 -46.42 -49.09 -32.23
N SER A 1034 -47.12 -47.97 -32.43
CA SER A 1034 -47.19 -47.28 -33.72
C SER A 1034 -45.90 -46.53 -34.06
N TRP A 1035 -44.99 -46.35 -33.11
CA TRP A 1035 -43.63 -45.85 -33.40
C TRP A 1035 -42.67 -46.96 -33.82
N LYS A 1036 -42.82 -48.17 -33.24
CA LYS A 1036 -41.95 -49.34 -33.50
C LYS A 1036 -42.10 -49.91 -34.90
N GLU A 1037 -43.27 -49.81 -35.50
CA GLU A 1037 -43.54 -50.34 -36.85
C GLU A 1037 -43.05 -49.43 -37.99
N LEU A 1038 -42.77 -48.15 -37.71
CA LEU A 1038 -42.20 -47.21 -38.68
C LEU A 1038 -40.71 -47.44 -38.92
N SER A 1039 -40.22 -47.14 -40.13
CA SER A 1039 -38.80 -47.14 -40.47
C SER A 1039 -38.05 -45.95 -39.83
N GLU A 1040 -36.72 -46.02 -39.75
CA GLU A 1040 -35.90 -44.95 -39.15
C GLU A 1040 -36.02 -43.62 -39.91
N ASP A 1041 -36.16 -43.64 -41.23
CA ASP A 1041 -36.31 -42.43 -42.04
C ASP A 1041 -37.67 -41.75 -41.80
N GLU A 1042 -38.75 -42.53 -41.71
CA GLU A 1042 -40.09 -42.02 -41.34
C GLU A 1042 -40.11 -41.44 -39.92
N ARG A 1043 -39.48 -42.12 -38.96
CA ARG A 1043 -39.30 -41.59 -37.58
C ARG A 1043 -38.54 -40.26 -37.59
N GLY A 1044 -37.46 -40.16 -38.36
CA GLY A 1044 -36.69 -38.93 -38.53
C GLY A 1044 -37.54 -37.78 -39.09
N GLN A 1045 -38.28 -38.04 -40.18
CA GLN A 1045 -39.20 -37.07 -40.78
C GLN A 1045 -40.31 -36.63 -39.81
N LEU A 1046 -40.87 -37.54 -39.00
CA LEU A 1046 -41.90 -37.21 -38.01
C LEU A 1046 -41.38 -36.36 -36.84
N LEU A 1047 -40.16 -36.61 -36.34
CA LEU A 1047 -39.55 -35.78 -35.30
C LEU A 1047 -39.34 -34.33 -35.78
N ILE A 1048 -38.83 -34.16 -37.02
CA ILE A 1048 -38.67 -32.86 -37.67
C ILE A 1048 -40.03 -32.16 -37.82
N LYS A 1049 -41.05 -32.87 -38.31
CA LYS A 1049 -42.42 -32.36 -38.55
C LYS A 1049 -43.17 -31.96 -37.26
N CYS A 1050 -42.65 -32.33 -36.08
CA CYS A 1050 -43.19 -31.99 -34.77
C CYS A 1050 -42.36 -30.95 -34.00
N ASP A 1051 -41.33 -30.36 -34.62
CA ASP A 1051 -40.34 -29.50 -33.96
C ASP A 1051 -39.68 -30.17 -32.73
N ILE A 1052 -39.45 -31.50 -32.78
CA ILE A 1052 -38.78 -32.23 -31.71
C ILE A 1052 -37.27 -32.15 -31.96
N THR A 1053 -36.68 -31.04 -31.52
CA THR A 1053 -35.22 -30.83 -31.55
C THR A 1053 -34.54 -31.47 -30.34
N GLU A 1054 -33.25 -31.79 -30.51
CA GLU A 1054 -32.40 -32.25 -29.41
C GLU A 1054 -32.20 -31.18 -28.32
N VAL A 1055 -31.54 -31.56 -27.22
CA VAL A 1055 -31.20 -30.64 -26.12
C VAL A 1055 -30.33 -29.50 -26.67
N PRO A 1056 -30.69 -28.22 -26.44
CA PRO A 1056 -29.87 -27.11 -26.86
C PRO A 1056 -28.45 -27.22 -26.27
N GLY A 1057 -27.43 -27.19 -27.13
CA GLY A 1057 -26.05 -26.96 -26.70
C GLY A 1057 -25.90 -25.54 -26.17
N ILE A 1058 -25.65 -25.39 -24.87
CA ILE A 1058 -25.44 -24.10 -24.22
C ILE A 1058 -24.01 -24.04 -23.68
N THR A 1059 -23.21 -23.12 -24.20
CA THR A 1059 -21.93 -22.71 -23.62
C THR A 1059 -22.18 -21.58 -22.63
N VAL A 1060 -21.63 -21.67 -21.43
CA VAL A 1060 -21.79 -20.69 -20.33
C VAL A 1060 -20.48 -20.38 -19.59
N GLY A 1061 -19.34 -20.77 -20.19
CA GLY A 1061 -18.03 -20.73 -19.56
C GLY A 1061 -17.51 -19.31 -19.37
N THR A 1062 -17.87 -18.38 -20.26
CA THR A 1062 -17.50 -16.96 -20.16
C THR A 1062 -18.72 -16.03 -20.00
N HIS A 1063 -18.51 -14.82 -19.48
CA HIS A 1063 -19.52 -13.75 -19.42
C HIS A 1063 -20.23 -13.53 -20.78
N ASP A 1064 -19.41 -13.46 -21.84
CA ASP A 1064 -19.81 -13.31 -23.23
C ASP A 1064 -20.70 -14.44 -23.73
N GLU A 1065 -20.38 -15.69 -23.36
CA GLU A 1065 -21.18 -16.87 -23.67
C GLU A 1065 -22.48 -16.90 -22.89
N LEU A 1066 -22.45 -16.62 -21.59
CA LEU A 1066 -23.63 -16.58 -20.73
C LEU A 1066 -24.61 -15.49 -21.19
N LEU A 1067 -24.15 -14.29 -21.54
CA LEU A 1067 -25.01 -13.25 -22.12
C LEU A 1067 -25.60 -13.66 -23.48
N LYS A 1068 -24.82 -14.32 -24.35
CA LYS A 1068 -25.35 -14.86 -25.63
C LYS A 1068 -26.39 -15.97 -25.39
N ALA A 1069 -26.14 -16.84 -24.40
CA ALA A 1069 -27.04 -17.91 -24.00
C ALA A 1069 -28.36 -17.36 -23.43
N LEU A 1070 -28.30 -16.40 -22.51
CA LEU A 1070 -29.47 -15.72 -21.94
C LEU A 1070 -30.26 -14.91 -22.98
N LYS A 1071 -29.57 -14.26 -23.93
CA LYS A 1071 -30.21 -13.55 -25.05
C LYS A 1071 -30.91 -14.49 -26.04
N LYS A 1072 -30.41 -15.73 -26.22
CA LYS A 1072 -30.99 -16.75 -27.10
C LYS A 1072 -32.06 -17.62 -26.42
N TYR A 1073 -31.90 -17.88 -25.12
CA TYR A 1073 -32.77 -18.73 -24.30
C TYR A 1073 -33.07 -18.06 -22.94
N PRO A 1074 -33.87 -16.96 -22.89
CA PRO A 1074 -34.20 -16.28 -21.64
C PRO A 1074 -34.82 -17.24 -20.62
N ILE A 1075 -34.46 -17.10 -19.33
CA ILE A 1075 -34.84 -18.03 -18.25
C ILE A 1075 -36.36 -18.26 -18.23
N ASN A 1076 -37.15 -17.19 -18.29
CA ASN A 1076 -38.62 -17.26 -18.30
C ASN A 1076 -39.20 -18.08 -19.47
N SER A 1077 -38.49 -18.25 -20.59
CA SER A 1077 -38.96 -19.03 -21.75
C SER A 1077 -38.77 -20.54 -21.61
N TRP A 1078 -38.11 -21.03 -20.54
CA TRP A 1078 -37.86 -22.46 -20.36
C TRP A 1078 -39.08 -23.23 -19.89
N SER A 1079 -40.00 -22.63 -19.11
CA SER A 1079 -41.30 -23.24 -18.77
C SER A 1079 -42.07 -23.60 -20.04
N ASP A 1080 -42.29 -22.61 -20.90
CA ASP A 1080 -43.07 -22.74 -22.13
C ASP A 1080 -42.46 -23.81 -23.07
N ARG A 1081 -41.12 -23.90 -23.10
CA ARG A 1081 -40.38 -24.91 -23.88
C ARG A 1081 -40.55 -26.32 -23.31
N ILE A 1082 -40.51 -26.48 -21.99
CA ILE A 1082 -40.66 -27.78 -21.32
C ILE A 1082 -42.12 -28.26 -21.44
N ASP A 1083 -43.10 -27.40 -21.18
CA ASP A 1083 -44.52 -27.73 -21.28
C ASP A 1083 -44.95 -28.00 -22.73
N ALA A 1084 -44.31 -27.36 -23.71
CA ALA A 1084 -44.50 -27.66 -25.12
C ALA A 1084 -43.99 -29.06 -25.54
N LEU A 1085 -43.01 -29.66 -24.85
CA LEU A 1085 -42.49 -30.99 -25.21
C LEU A 1085 -43.59 -32.05 -25.19
N SER A 1086 -44.35 -32.12 -24.09
CA SER A 1086 -45.45 -33.09 -23.95
C SER A 1086 -46.44 -33.01 -25.13
N ASN A 1087 -46.85 -31.79 -25.49
CA ASN A 1087 -47.75 -31.54 -26.62
C ASN A 1087 -47.14 -31.93 -27.99
N ARG A 1088 -45.83 -31.67 -28.21
CA ARG A 1088 -45.13 -32.08 -29.44
C ARG A 1088 -45.01 -33.59 -29.57
N PHE A 1089 -44.70 -34.29 -28.47
CA PHE A 1089 -44.59 -35.75 -28.46
C PHE A 1089 -45.95 -36.44 -28.60
N SER A 1090 -47.03 -35.92 -28.02
CA SER A 1090 -48.39 -36.42 -28.27
C SER A 1090 -48.80 -36.26 -29.74
N LYS A 1091 -48.43 -35.14 -30.38
CA LYS A 1091 -48.64 -34.93 -31.82
C LYS A 1091 -47.80 -35.88 -32.69
N ALA A 1092 -46.58 -36.23 -32.26
CA ALA A 1092 -45.76 -37.23 -32.94
C ALA A 1092 -46.38 -38.63 -32.90
N ARG A 1093 -46.91 -39.06 -31.73
CA ARG A 1093 -47.66 -40.32 -31.60
C ARG A 1093 -48.91 -40.35 -32.48
N GLU A 1094 -49.69 -39.25 -32.48
CA GLU A 1094 -50.88 -39.12 -33.33
C GLU A 1094 -50.55 -39.24 -34.82
N LEU A 1095 -49.46 -38.60 -35.28
CA LEU A 1095 -49.02 -38.70 -36.67
C LEU A 1095 -48.49 -40.10 -37.02
N ALA A 1096 -47.77 -40.76 -36.10
CA ALA A 1096 -47.26 -42.12 -36.30
C ALA A 1096 -48.39 -43.15 -36.48
N ALA A 1097 -49.42 -43.09 -35.61
CA ALA A 1097 -50.62 -43.91 -35.72
C ALA A 1097 -51.39 -43.64 -37.03
N LYS A 1098 -51.41 -42.40 -37.52
CA LYS A 1098 -52.06 -42.01 -38.78
C LYS A 1098 -51.26 -42.37 -40.05
N SER A 1099 -49.94 -42.56 -39.96
CA SER A 1099 -49.14 -43.10 -41.08
C SER A 1099 -49.34 -44.59 -41.30
N LEU A 1100 -49.50 -45.38 -40.23
CA LEU A 1100 -49.74 -46.82 -40.32
C LEU A 1100 -51.22 -47.12 -40.69
N GLU A 1101 -52.16 -46.44 -40.05
CA GLU A 1101 -53.60 -46.60 -40.30
C GLU A 1101 -54.26 -45.26 -40.69
N PRO A 1102 -54.41 -44.95 -41.99
CA PRO A 1102 -54.96 -43.66 -42.45
C PRO A 1102 -56.47 -43.47 -42.18
N LYS A 1103 -57.10 -44.37 -41.43
CA LYS A 1103 -58.49 -44.26 -40.94
C LYS A 1103 -58.59 -43.94 -39.43
N THR A 1104 -57.46 -43.84 -38.72
CA THR A 1104 -57.42 -43.64 -37.27
C THR A 1104 -58.04 -42.33 -36.82
N GLN A 1105 -58.99 -42.41 -35.89
CA GLN A 1105 -59.72 -41.26 -35.36
C GLN A 1105 -59.22 -40.90 -33.96
N THR A 1106 -58.90 -39.63 -33.75
CA THR A 1106 -58.50 -39.09 -32.43
C THR A 1106 -59.73 -38.66 -31.63
N ILE A 1107 -59.77 -38.96 -30.33
CA ILE A 1107 -60.84 -38.50 -29.42
C ILE A 1107 -60.21 -37.84 -28.19
N ASP A 1108 -60.55 -36.57 -27.95
CA ASP A 1108 -60.30 -35.90 -26.66
C ASP A 1108 -61.38 -36.32 -25.64
N LEU A 1109 -60.98 -36.79 -24.45
CA LEU A 1109 -61.93 -37.16 -23.40
C LEU A 1109 -62.67 -35.93 -22.81
N PRO A 1110 -63.93 -36.06 -22.34
CA PRO A 1110 -64.66 -34.94 -21.73
C PRO A 1110 -63.93 -34.44 -20.47
N ARG A 1111 -63.61 -33.15 -20.39
CA ARG A 1111 -62.95 -32.58 -19.20
C ARG A 1111 -64.00 -32.10 -18.20
N ARG A 1112 -64.15 -32.78 -17.07
CA ARG A 1112 -65.04 -32.41 -15.95
C ARG A 1112 -64.30 -32.32 -14.63
N THR A 1113 -64.84 -31.56 -13.70
CA THR A 1113 -64.40 -31.52 -12.29
C THR A 1113 -65.36 -32.36 -11.46
N PHE A 1114 -64.92 -33.55 -11.07
CA PHE A 1114 -65.68 -34.46 -10.21
C PHE A 1114 -65.88 -33.85 -8.81
N LYS A 1115 -67.09 -34.00 -8.25
CA LYS A 1115 -67.47 -33.57 -6.89
C LYS A 1115 -68.11 -34.69 -6.08
N THR A 1116 -68.65 -35.71 -6.75
CA THR A 1116 -69.16 -36.97 -6.16
C THR A 1116 -68.57 -38.18 -6.89
N GLU A 1117 -68.78 -39.40 -6.36
CA GLU A 1117 -68.42 -40.63 -7.06
C GLU A 1117 -69.35 -40.90 -8.27
N ASP A 1118 -70.64 -40.54 -8.18
CA ASP A 1118 -71.59 -40.57 -9.31
C ASP A 1118 -71.09 -39.78 -10.53
N ASP A 1119 -70.42 -38.63 -10.33
CA ASP A 1119 -69.84 -37.85 -11.44
C ASP A 1119 -68.81 -38.67 -12.25
N ILE A 1120 -68.12 -39.62 -11.59
CA ILE A 1120 -67.10 -40.48 -12.20
C ILE A 1120 -67.78 -41.58 -13.02
N ASP A 1121 -68.77 -42.29 -12.46
CA ASP A 1121 -69.48 -43.36 -13.18
C ASP A 1121 -70.27 -42.85 -14.39
N VAL A 1122 -70.89 -41.67 -14.27
CA VAL A 1122 -71.53 -40.98 -15.41
C VAL A 1122 -70.51 -40.63 -16.50
N TRP A 1123 -69.32 -40.15 -16.11
CA TRP A 1123 -68.25 -39.85 -17.05
C TRP A 1123 -67.66 -41.10 -17.71
N VAL A 1124 -67.49 -42.21 -16.97
CA VAL A 1124 -67.03 -43.49 -17.52
C VAL A 1124 -68.03 -44.05 -18.53
N GLN A 1125 -69.34 -43.92 -18.30
CA GLN A 1125 -70.38 -44.25 -19.30
C GLN A 1125 -70.23 -43.40 -20.57
N GLU A 1126 -70.14 -42.08 -20.42
CA GLU A 1126 -70.07 -41.13 -21.55
C GLU A 1126 -68.81 -41.36 -22.41
N VAL A 1127 -67.65 -41.57 -21.77
CA VAL A 1127 -66.38 -41.95 -22.43
C VAL A 1127 -66.52 -43.29 -23.18
N LYS A 1128 -67.18 -44.28 -22.56
CA LYS A 1128 -67.37 -45.61 -23.13
C LYS A 1128 -68.30 -45.61 -24.34
N GLU A 1129 -69.31 -44.73 -24.38
CA GLU A 1129 -70.13 -44.52 -25.58
C GLU A 1129 -69.38 -43.76 -26.69
N GLN A 1130 -68.64 -42.70 -26.34
CA GLN A 1130 -67.82 -41.95 -27.31
C GLN A 1130 -66.80 -42.86 -28.01
N ILE A 1131 -66.03 -43.65 -27.25
CA ILE A 1131 -65.04 -44.59 -27.79
C ILE A 1131 -65.73 -45.61 -28.70
N LYS A 1132 -66.83 -46.25 -28.27
CA LYS A 1132 -67.57 -47.21 -29.11
C LYS A 1132 -68.07 -46.60 -30.42
N THR A 1133 -68.60 -45.37 -30.37
CA THR A 1133 -69.18 -44.69 -31.54
C THR A 1133 -68.13 -44.31 -32.57
N ALA A 1134 -66.91 -43.99 -32.13
CA ALA A 1134 -65.77 -43.74 -33.00
C ALA A 1134 -65.13 -45.04 -33.51
N LEU A 1135 -65.04 -46.09 -32.67
CA LEU A 1135 -64.49 -47.40 -33.06
C LEU A 1135 -65.25 -48.02 -34.25
N GLY A 1136 -66.56 -47.78 -34.33
CA GLY A 1136 -67.39 -48.17 -35.47
C GLY A 1136 -67.10 -47.44 -36.80
N LYS A 1137 -66.20 -46.44 -36.80
CA LYS A 1137 -65.79 -45.65 -37.97
C LYS A 1137 -64.30 -45.82 -38.33
N GLY A 1138 -63.51 -46.42 -37.45
CA GLY A 1138 -62.08 -46.67 -37.61
C GLY A 1138 -61.40 -46.98 -36.27
N PRO A 1139 -60.14 -47.41 -36.26
CA PRO A 1139 -59.34 -47.52 -35.05
C PRO A 1139 -59.24 -46.16 -34.32
N VAL A 1140 -59.13 -46.20 -32.99
CA VAL A 1140 -59.26 -45.03 -32.11
C VAL A 1140 -57.97 -44.79 -31.32
N VAL A 1141 -57.52 -43.53 -31.31
CA VAL A 1141 -56.47 -43.02 -30.42
C VAL A 1141 -57.09 -42.03 -29.44
N ILE A 1142 -56.92 -42.28 -28.15
CA ILE A 1142 -57.39 -41.41 -27.06
C ILE A 1142 -56.32 -40.33 -26.79
N ARG A 1143 -56.75 -39.11 -26.46
CA ARG A 1143 -55.92 -37.91 -26.31
C ARG A 1143 -56.08 -37.22 -24.95
#